data_AF-A0A3N1PIH7-F1
#
_entry.id   AF-A0A3N1PIH7-F1
#
_cell.length_a   1.000
_cell.length_b   1.000
_cell.length_c   1.000
_cell.angle_alpha   90.00
_cell.angle_beta   90.00
_cell.angle_gamma   90.00
#
_symmetry.space_group_name_H-M   'P 1'
#
loop_
_entity.id
_entity.type
_entity.pdbx_description
1 polymer ?
#
loop_
_entity_poly.entity_id
_entity_poly.type
_entity_poly.pdbx_seq_one_letter_code
_entity_poly.pdbx_strand_id
1 'polypeptide(L)'
;MSGPGRTRAPRVPGDVPTDRTRPRDPSVEERLRYRFDAVLTRGTAALCGWLALVCLALVVPVSTALVWTDRHAPASLGSRIAAVWRNTGQTMRLGGEVGPPLRVALTVLLALIALVYVSTLVSLITTGLTDRLIALNRGHARILENGHTVVLGWSEQTPTVLSELVASRTDRRRRIIAVLADRDKPAMEEDLRASVGATGRTRILCRTGRPTDPAALARVSPATADCVLVLPRDDPRDDAEVVKTLLSLSAAVEETEPVRVVAAVRDDRHLAAARLAAGPGATVLDTDDIAARLLVDCVRQPGLSLVHQELLDFAGHEFHTLREPALSGRTFDEAARACPVSTAVGIVHGDGTVALNPPRPTPLLADDTLLVIAEDEHATRLSATPTPYDPTALTHAPPETLRRPEHVLLLGWNRRAPRIAARLASRTPPGSSLDVLAEARTATLTGIRTVTEAVGGRMAVLHRPGDPALGGTTDALDLDRYDAVIVLGPDHRPGRADPDDRTLVTLLHLRAGRRTSGRPLPVVTELTDDRNRLIAPPLPGADHVVSGRLIGLLMSQISQNPHLTAVFEELLGPDGNTLHLRPAAHYVHTGRTTSFATVVESAARQGACAIGYRSTTAPGHGLRVNPPKAHVRYWHPDDQIVVIAPGPA
;
A
#
# COMPACT_ATOMS: atom_id res chain seq x y z
N MET A 1 -29.65 -48.02 59.01
CA MET A 1 -28.54 -48.66 58.27
C MET A 1 -28.50 -48.07 56.87
N SER A 2 -27.37 -47.45 56.52
CA SER A 2 -26.74 -47.28 55.20
C SER A 2 -27.62 -46.84 54.01
N GLY A 3 -27.40 -45.73 53.30
CA GLY A 3 -26.35 -44.71 53.24
C GLY A 3 -26.57 -43.92 51.93
N PRO A 4 -26.29 -42.61 51.83
CA PRO A 4 -26.74 -41.78 50.71
C PRO A 4 -25.78 -41.84 49.51
N GLY A 5 -26.37 -41.86 48.31
CA GLY A 5 -25.68 -41.95 47.02
C GLY A 5 -24.80 -40.74 46.73
N ARG A 6 -23.52 -41.00 46.43
CA ARG A 6 -22.55 -40.02 45.93
C ARG A 6 -22.85 -39.66 44.48
N THR A 7 -23.16 -38.40 44.24
CA THR A 7 -23.14 -37.74 42.93
C THR A 7 -21.69 -37.65 42.42
N ARG A 8 -21.45 -38.22 41.23
CA ARG A 8 -20.18 -38.11 40.49
C ARG A 8 -20.12 -36.75 39.77
N ALA A 9 -19.11 -35.96 40.08
CA ALA A 9 -18.72 -34.76 39.34
C ALA A 9 -18.26 -35.13 37.90
N PRO A 10 -18.42 -34.23 36.91
CA PRO A 10 -17.95 -34.46 35.55
C PRO A 10 -16.41 -34.44 35.49
N ARG A 11 -15.87 -35.37 34.71
CA ARG A 11 -14.43 -35.51 34.44
C ARG A 11 -13.90 -34.30 33.67
N VAL A 12 -12.85 -33.71 34.20
CA VAL A 12 -11.96 -32.76 33.51
C VAL A 12 -11.32 -33.46 32.28
N PRO A 13 -11.39 -32.91 31.06
CA PRO A 13 -10.59 -33.39 29.94
C PRO A 13 -9.12 -33.07 30.20
N GLY A 14 -8.27 -34.09 30.03
CA GLY A 14 -6.88 -34.08 30.45
C GLY A 14 -6.00 -33.01 29.82
N ASP A 15 -4.94 -32.70 30.57
CA ASP A 15 -3.76 -31.96 30.14
C ASP A 15 -3.29 -32.41 28.75
N VAL A 16 -3.47 -31.55 27.76
CA VAL A 16 -2.64 -31.54 26.56
C VAL A 16 -1.31 -30.92 27.00
N PRO A 17 -0.15 -31.57 26.79
CA PRO A 17 1.12 -30.97 27.15
C PRO A 17 1.32 -29.72 26.30
N THR A 18 1.26 -28.56 26.96
CA THR A 18 1.68 -27.28 26.38
C THR A 18 3.20 -27.33 26.26
N ASP A 19 3.69 -27.76 25.10
CA ASP A 19 5.09 -27.58 24.75
C ASP A 19 5.36 -26.09 24.52
N ARG A 20 5.64 -25.42 25.64
CA ARG A 20 6.07 -24.03 25.75
C ARG A 20 7.42 -23.89 25.06
N THR A 21 7.40 -23.69 23.75
CA THR A 21 8.58 -23.27 23.01
C THR A 21 8.66 -21.75 23.03
N ARG A 22 9.43 -21.21 23.99
CA ARG A 22 9.99 -19.85 23.90
C ARG A 22 10.57 -19.65 22.49
N PRO A 23 10.56 -18.42 21.92
CA PRO A 23 11.29 -18.15 20.68
C PRO A 23 12.77 -18.48 20.92
N ARG A 24 13.18 -19.66 20.46
CA ARG A 24 14.57 -20.11 20.52
C ARG A 24 15.33 -19.25 19.52
N ASP A 25 16.45 -18.69 19.95
CA ASP A 25 17.45 -18.20 19.00
C ASP A 25 17.67 -19.26 17.92
N PRO A 26 17.64 -18.90 16.63
CA PRO A 26 17.72 -19.87 15.56
C PRO A 26 18.99 -20.68 15.74
N SER A 27 18.82 -22.00 15.86
CA SER A 27 19.89 -22.93 16.15
C SER A 27 20.99 -22.80 15.11
N VAL A 28 22.23 -23.11 15.49
CA VAL A 28 23.36 -23.12 14.54
C VAL A 28 23.04 -24.05 13.35
N GLU A 29 22.27 -25.11 13.57
CA GLU A 29 21.73 -26.00 12.56
C GLU A 29 20.79 -25.29 11.58
N GLU A 30 19.82 -24.49 12.04
CA GLU A 30 18.93 -23.72 11.18
C GLU A 30 19.67 -22.66 10.37
N ARG A 31 20.68 -22.00 10.96
CA ARG A 31 21.53 -21.03 10.25
C ARG A 31 22.42 -21.69 9.21
N LEU A 32 22.96 -22.88 9.52
CA LEU A 32 23.71 -23.70 8.58
C LEU A 32 22.80 -24.23 7.47
N ARG A 33 21.57 -24.64 7.79
CA ARG A 33 20.57 -25.10 6.82
C ARG A 33 20.15 -23.97 5.89
N TYR A 34 19.94 -22.78 6.42
CA TYR A 34 19.70 -21.57 5.61
C TYR A 34 20.89 -21.23 4.70
N ARG A 35 22.14 -21.31 5.20
CA ARG A 35 23.34 -21.11 4.38
C ARG A 35 23.53 -22.22 3.33
N PHE A 36 23.20 -23.45 3.67
CA PHE A 36 23.23 -24.59 2.77
C PHE A 36 22.16 -24.45 1.68
N ASP A 37 20.94 -24.06 2.03
CA ASP A 37 19.86 -23.73 1.10
C ASP A 37 20.25 -22.53 0.19
N ALA A 38 21.01 -21.56 0.71
CA ALA A 38 21.58 -20.44 -0.05
C ALA A 38 22.76 -20.83 -0.97
N VAL A 39 23.44 -21.96 -0.71
CA VAL A 39 24.50 -22.51 -1.57
C VAL A 39 23.90 -23.45 -2.63
N LEU A 40 22.85 -24.20 -2.30
CA LEU A 40 22.10 -25.04 -3.24
C LEU A 40 21.44 -24.22 -4.36
N THR A 41 21.11 -22.97 -4.07
CA THR A 41 20.54 -22.01 -5.03
C THR A 41 21.57 -21.41 -6.00
N ARG A 42 22.88 -21.71 -5.85
CA ARG A 42 23.96 -21.18 -6.72
C ARG A 42 24.27 -22.02 -7.97
N GLY A 43 23.43 -22.99 -8.30
CA GLY A 43 23.41 -23.63 -9.62
C GLY A 43 23.97 -25.06 -9.69
N THR A 44 23.71 -25.71 -10.82
CA THR A 44 23.94 -27.14 -11.11
C THR A 44 25.40 -27.58 -10.93
N ALA A 45 26.38 -26.70 -11.15
CA ALA A 45 27.80 -27.02 -11.02
C ALA A 45 28.24 -27.39 -9.57
N ALA A 46 27.68 -26.73 -8.55
CA ALA A 46 28.01 -27.02 -7.15
C ALA A 46 27.48 -28.40 -6.72
N LEU A 47 26.36 -28.82 -7.30
CA LEU A 47 25.72 -30.09 -7.02
C LEU A 47 26.46 -31.27 -7.66
N CYS A 48 26.92 -31.09 -8.91
CA CYS A 48 27.80 -32.05 -9.57
C CYS A 48 29.11 -32.25 -8.79
N GLY A 49 29.69 -31.17 -8.26
CA GLY A 49 30.90 -31.24 -7.43
C GLY A 49 30.72 -32.05 -6.14
N TRP A 50 29.59 -31.87 -5.45
CA TRP A 50 29.27 -32.62 -4.22
C TRP A 50 28.99 -34.10 -4.50
N LEU A 51 28.25 -34.41 -5.56
CA LEU A 51 27.95 -35.79 -5.94
C LEU A 51 29.23 -36.55 -6.34
N ALA A 52 30.14 -35.89 -7.07
CA ALA A 52 31.45 -36.43 -7.41
C ALA A 52 32.29 -36.72 -6.15
N LEU A 53 32.28 -35.81 -5.17
CA LEU A 53 33.00 -35.97 -3.91
C LEU A 53 32.49 -37.16 -3.09
N VAL A 54 31.17 -37.34 -2.99
CA VAL A 54 30.54 -38.49 -2.29
C VAL A 54 30.84 -39.80 -3.00
N CYS A 55 30.78 -39.83 -4.34
CA CYS A 55 31.16 -41.00 -5.11
C CYS A 55 32.64 -41.37 -4.88
N LEU A 56 33.54 -40.39 -4.90
CA LEU A 56 34.97 -40.61 -4.66
C LEU A 56 35.23 -41.11 -3.24
N ALA A 57 34.52 -40.56 -2.25
CA ALA A 57 34.62 -40.95 -0.84
C ALA A 57 34.14 -42.39 -0.58
N LEU A 58 33.28 -42.95 -1.43
CA LEU A 58 32.84 -44.35 -1.35
C LEU A 58 33.76 -45.29 -2.14
N VAL A 59 34.12 -44.90 -3.37
CA VAL A 59 34.88 -45.76 -4.30
C VAL A 59 36.34 -45.90 -3.85
N VAL A 60 36.96 -44.84 -3.32
CA VAL A 60 38.39 -44.87 -2.93
C VAL A 60 38.65 -45.82 -1.76
N PRO A 61 37.87 -45.82 -0.65
CA PRO A 61 38.10 -46.77 0.44
C PRO A 61 37.86 -48.23 0.04
N VAL A 62 36.81 -48.50 -0.76
CA VAL A 62 36.50 -49.86 -1.25
C VAL A 62 37.58 -50.35 -2.21
N SER A 63 38.06 -49.49 -3.12
CA SER A 63 39.19 -49.80 -4.01
C SER A 63 40.49 -50.00 -3.23
N THR A 64 40.69 -49.26 -2.14
CA THR A 64 41.83 -49.42 -1.24
C THR A 64 41.77 -50.76 -0.49
N ALA A 65 40.61 -51.13 0.02
CA ALA A 65 40.39 -52.41 0.68
C ALA A 65 40.57 -53.61 -0.27
N LEU A 66 40.12 -53.50 -1.52
CA LEU A 66 40.34 -54.52 -2.56
C LEU A 66 41.82 -54.73 -2.89
N VAL A 67 42.62 -53.66 -2.97
CA VAL A 67 44.08 -53.75 -3.21
C VAL A 67 44.83 -54.32 -2.01
N TRP A 68 44.37 -54.04 -0.79
CA TRP A 68 45.03 -54.50 0.44
C TRP A 68 44.64 -55.92 0.87
N THR A 69 43.52 -56.44 0.38
CA THR A 69 43.07 -57.82 0.64
C THR A 69 43.56 -58.83 -0.40
N ASP A 70 44.16 -58.35 -1.50
CA ASP A 70 44.72 -59.20 -2.55
C ASP A 70 46.08 -59.79 -2.16
N ARG A 71 46.24 -61.10 -2.32
CA ARG A 71 47.42 -61.88 -1.88
C ARG A 71 48.66 -61.65 -2.75
N HIS A 72 48.53 -60.94 -3.88
CA HIS A 72 49.64 -60.59 -4.81
C HIS A 72 49.98 -59.09 -4.81
N ALA A 73 49.67 -58.36 -3.73
CA ALA A 73 49.88 -56.92 -3.66
C ALA A 73 51.38 -56.52 -3.80
N PRO A 74 51.73 -55.53 -4.65
CA PRO A 74 53.12 -55.13 -4.90
C PRO A 74 53.78 -54.50 -3.65
N ALA A 75 55.11 -54.64 -3.55
CA ALA A 75 55.85 -54.42 -2.30
C ALA A 75 56.10 -52.94 -1.91
N SER A 76 55.91 -51.95 -2.81
CA SER A 76 56.22 -50.54 -2.53
C SER A 76 54.97 -49.66 -2.38
N LEU A 77 55.01 -48.68 -1.46
CA LEU A 77 53.88 -47.80 -1.13
C LEU A 77 53.36 -47.02 -2.35
N GLY A 78 54.27 -46.52 -3.19
CA GLY A 78 53.92 -45.81 -4.43
C GLY A 78 53.22 -46.69 -5.47
N SER A 79 53.60 -47.97 -5.58
CA SER A 79 52.96 -48.92 -6.50
C SER A 79 51.55 -49.33 -6.05
N ARG A 80 51.30 -49.37 -4.74
CA ARG A 80 49.96 -49.61 -4.16
C ARG A 80 49.04 -48.42 -4.39
N ILE A 81 49.53 -47.19 -4.22
CA ILE A 81 48.76 -45.96 -4.54
C ILE A 81 48.42 -45.92 -6.03
N ALA A 82 49.38 -46.24 -6.91
CA ALA A 82 49.14 -46.33 -8.35
C ALA A 82 48.18 -47.47 -8.73
N ALA A 83 48.12 -48.55 -7.94
CA ALA A 83 47.16 -49.65 -8.12
C ALA A 83 45.74 -49.25 -7.66
N VAL A 84 45.61 -48.54 -6.54
CA VAL A 84 44.33 -47.97 -6.08
C VAL A 84 43.80 -46.97 -7.11
N TRP A 85 44.66 -46.12 -7.67
CA TRP A 85 44.29 -45.18 -8.73
C TRP A 85 43.85 -45.90 -10.01
N ARG A 86 44.57 -46.95 -10.43
CA ARG A 86 44.18 -47.79 -11.57
C ARG A 86 42.86 -48.54 -11.35
N ASN A 87 42.66 -49.14 -10.18
CA ASN A 87 41.43 -49.85 -9.85
C ASN A 87 40.23 -48.90 -9.77
N THR A 88 40.42 -47.70 -9.24
CA THR A 88 39.41 -46.64 -9.26
C THR A 88 39.04 -46.29 -10.71
N GLY A 89 40.04 -46.12 -11.59
CA GLY A 89 39.83 -45.88 -13.03
C GLY A 89 39.21 -47.05 -13.79
N GLN A 90 39.51 -48.30 -13.41
CA GLN A 90 38.91 -49.49 -14.03
C GLN A 90 37.48 -49.77 -13.54
N THR A 91 37.16 -49.44 -12.30
CA THR A 91 35.79 -49.54 -11.77
C THR A 91 34.85 -48.54 -12.46
N MET A 92 35.39 -47.42 -12.96
CA MET A 92 34.67 -46.45 -13.79
C MET A 92 34.68 -46.79 -15.30
N ARG A 93 35.38 -47.83 -15.76
CA ARG A 93 35.32 -48.30 -17.16
C ARG A 93 34.11 -49.22 -17.35
N LEU A 94 33.12 -48.73 -18.11
CA LEU A 94 32.05 -49.56 -18.68
C LEU A 94 32.61 -50.35 -19.88
N GLY A 95 33.36 -51.43 -19.62
CA GLY A 95 33.91 -52.30 -20.66
C GLY A 95 34.79 -53.40 -20.08
N GLY A 96 34.27 -54.63 -20.06
CA GLY A 96 34.90 -55.78 -19.42
C GLY A 96 36.04 -56.41 -20.22
N GLU A 97 36.97 -57.03 -19.49
CA GLU A 97 38.01 -57.91 -20.05
C GLU A 97 37.40 -59.12 -20.79
N VAL A 98 38.14 -59.65 -21.76
CA VAL A 98 37.74 -60.82 -22.56
C VAL A 98 37.95 -62.10 -21.74
N GLY A 99 36.88 -62.89 -21.54
CA GLY A 99 36.91 -64.14 -20.75
C GLY A 99 35.80 -65.12 -21.18
N PRO A 100 35.56 -66.23 -20.42
CA PRO A 100 34.53 -67.21 -20.75
C PRO A 100 33.13 -66.57 -20.92
N PRO A 101 32.24 -67.11 -21.78
CA PRO A 101 30.96 -66.47 -22.13
C PRO A 101 30.07 -66.18 -20.91
N LEU A 102 30.11 -67.05 -19.89
CA LEU A 102 29.42 -66.84 -18.62
C LEU A 102 29.94 -65.61 -17.85
N ARG A 103 31.26 -65.40 -17.85
CA ARG A 103 31.90 -64.25 -17.18
C ARG A 103 31.56 -62.94 -17.89
N VAL A 104 31.56 -62.96 -19.23
CA VAL A 104 31.14 -61.80 -20.03
C VAL A 104 29.66 -61.47 -19.75
N ALA A 105 28.77 -62.47 -19.76
CA ALA A 105 27.35 -62.28 -19.44
C ALA A 105 27.14 -61.70 -18.04
N LEU A 106 27.86 -62.19 -17.02
CA LEU A 106 27.83 -61.66 -15.65
C LEU A 106 28.35 -60.22 -15.57
N THR A 107 29.41 -59.86 -16.30
CA THR A 107 29.92 -58.48 -16.33
C THR A 107 28.97 -57.51 -17.03
N VAL A 108 28.28 -57.95 -18.09
CA VAL A 108 27.24 -57.16 -18.78
C VAL A 108 26.02 -56.99 -17.86
N LEU A 109 25.58 -58.05 -17.18
CA LEU A 109 24.50 -57.98 -16.20
C LEU A 109 24.83 -57.01 -15.07
N LEU A 110 26.05 -57.08 -14.53
CA LEU A 110 26.51 -56.16 -13.48
C LEU A 110 26.57 -54.71 -13.97
N ALA A 111 27.03 -54.48 -15.20
CA ALA A 111 27.04 -53.16 -15.83
C ALA A 111 25.63 -52.61 -16.04
N LEU A 112 24.67 -53.45 -16.45
CA LEU A 112 23.25 -53.08 -16.57
C LEU A 112 22.64 -52.74 -15.21
N ILE A 113 22.91 -53.53 -14.17
CA ILE A 113 22.44 -53.24 -12.81
C ILE A 113 23.05 -51.94 -12.30
N ALA A 114 24.35 -51.71 -12.50
CA ALA A 114 25.02 -50.47 -12.12
C ALA A 114 24.46 -49.27 -12.88
N LEU A 115 24.20 -49.39 -14.18
CA LEU A 115 23.57 -48.34 -14.99
C LEU A 115 22.16 -48.02 -14.49
N VAL A 116 21.33 -49.03 -14.23
CA VAL A 116 19.97 -48.86 -13.67
C VAL A 116 20.04 -48.20 -12.29
N TYR A 117 20.94 -48.64 -11.42
CA TYR A 117 21.11 -48.07 -10.08
C TYR A 117 21.56 -46.60 -10.14
N VAL A 118 22.59 -46.28 -10.94
CA VAL A 118 23.08 -44.90 -11.10
C VAL A 118 22.01 -44.02 -11.74
N SER A 119 21.30 -44.50 -12.76
CA SER A 119 20.24 -43.74 -13.42
C SER A 119 19.05 -43.44 -12.49
N THR A 120 18.61 -44.41 -11.69
CA THR A 120 17.51 -44.24 -10.73
C THR A 120 17.93 -43.33 -9.57
N LEU A 121 19.16 -43.45 -9.08
CA LEU A 121 19.71 -42.57 -8.04
C LEU A 121 19.81 -41.12 -8.54
N VAL A 122 20.37 -40.89 -9.73
CA VAL A 122 20.46 -39.55 -10.33
C VAL A 122 19.05 -39.00 -10.58
N SER A 123 18.11 -39.81 -11.07
CA SER A 123 16.72 -39.39 -11.25
C SER A 123 16.08 -38.97 -9.93
N LEU A 124 16.19 -39.77 -8.88
CA LEU A 124 15.60 -39.48 -7.57
C LEU A 124 16.19 -38.21 -6.94
N ILE A 125 17.51 -38.04 -7.04
CA ILE A 125 18.20 -36.82 -6.58
C ILE A 125 17.76 -35.61 -7.41
N THR A 126 17.66 -35.74 -8.73
CA THR A 126 17.23 -34.67 -9.62
C THR A 126 15.78 -34.28 -9.32
N THR A 127 14.87 -35.23 -9.14
CA THR A 127 13.47 -34.97 -8.77
C THR A 127 13.38 -34.31 -7.39
N GLY A 128 14.04 -34.86 -6.36
CA GLY A 128 14.02 -34.27 -5.01
C GLY A 128 14.63 -32.87 -4.95
N LEU A 129 15.68 -32.60 -5.74
CA LEU A 129 16.24 -31.27 -5.91
C LEU A 129 15.27 -30.34 -6.64
N THR A 130 14.66 -30.81 -7.72
CA THR A 130 13.69 -30.03 -8.51
C THR A 130 12.49 -29.66 -7.65
N ASP A 131 11.94 -30.59 -6.86
CA ASP A 131 10.84 -30.34 -5.93
C ASP A 131 11.22 -29.32 -4.86
N ARG A 132 12.45 -29.40 -4.33
CA ARG A 132 12.95 -28.45 -3.34
C ARG A 132 13.25 -27.08 -3.94
N LEU A 133 13.76 -27.03 -5.17
CA LEU A 133 13.94 -25.80 -5.94
C LEU A 133 12.59 -25.16 -6.25
N ILE A 134 11.57 -25.95 -6.61
CA ILE A 134 10.20 -25.50 -6.81
C ILE A 134 9.60 -24.98 -5.50
N ALA A 135 9.81 -25.66 -4.37
CA ALA A 135 9.34 -25.20 -3.06
C ALA A 135 9.99 -23.86 -2.62
N LEU A 136 11.29 -23.68 -2.92
CA LEU A 136 11.99 -22.41 -2.73
C LEU A 136 11.51 -21.33 -3.70
N ASN A 137 11.23 -21.70 -4.96
CA ASN A 137 10.65 -20.82 -5.98
C ASN A 137 9.21 -20.43 -5.65
N ARG A 138 8.45 -21.26 -4.92
CA ARG A 138 7.11 -20.91 -4.42
C ARG A 138 7.14 -20.09 -3.14
N GLY A 139 8.31 -19.88 -2.52
CA GLY A 139 8.46 -19.07 -1.32
C GLY A 139 7.82 -19.72 -0.09
N HIS A 140 8.05 -21.02 0.15
CA HIS A 140 7.48 -21.70 1.32
C HIS A 140 8.32 -21.55 2.61
N ALA A 141 9.52 -20.98 2.52
CA ALA A 141 10.39 -20.76 3.68
C ALA A 141 9.89 -19.62 4.56
N ARG A 142 9.95 -19.81 5.89
CA ARG A 142 9.62 -18.78 6.87
C ARG A 142 10.64 -17.64 6.85
N ILE A 143 10.16 -16.40 6.98
CA ILE A 143 10.96 -15.19 7.16
C ILE A 143 11.35 -15.10 8.64
N LEU A 144 12.62 -14.88 8.93
CA LEU A 144 13.18 -14.81 10.29
C LEU A 144 13.74 -13.42 10.56
N GLU A 145 12.94 -12.40 10.30
CA GLU A 145 13.30 -10.99 10.45
C GLU A 145 12.49 -10.39 11.61
N ASN A 146 13.01 -9.30 12.20
CA ASN A 146 12.35 -8.53 13.26
C ASN A 146 12.26 -7.07 12.84
N GLY A 147 11.16 -6.41 13.18
CA GLY A 147 10.90 -5.02 12.81
C GLY A 147 10.72 -4.82 11.29
N HIS A 148 10.22 -5.84 10.60
CA HIS A 148 9.85 -5.74 9.19
C HIS A 148 8.38 -5.32 9.06
N THR A 149 8.00 -4.82 7.88
CA THR A 149 6.60 -4.58 7.53
C THR A 149 6.05 -5.79 6.80
N VAL A 150 4.85 -6.24 7.16
CA VAL A 150 4.14 -7.32 6.47
C VAL A 150 3.00 -6.72 5.67
N VAL A 151 2.87 -7.10 4.40
CA VAL A 151 1.74 -6.76 3.53
C VAL A 151 1.02 -8.05 3.17
N LEU A 152 -0.26 -8.12 3.54
CA LEU A 152 -1.14 -9.27 3.34
C LEU A 152 -2.17 -8.95 2.26
N GLY A 153 -2.24 -9.80 1.25
CA GLY A 153 -3.14 -9.63 0.10
C GLY A 153 -2.43 -9.02 -1.11
N TRP A 154 -3.20 -8.91 -2.20
CA TRP A 154 -2.75 -8.30 -3.45
C TRP A 154 -3.94 -7.61 -4.13
N SER A 155 -3.73 -6.34 -4.50
CA SER A 155 -4.77 -5.44 -4.99
C SER A 155 -4.17 -4.27 -5.79
N GLU A 156 -5.03 -3.41 -6.35
CA GLU A 156 -4.62 -2.15 -7.00
C GLU A 156 -3.77 -1.22 -6.09
N GLN A 157 -3.94 -1.29 -4.76
CA GLN A 157 -3.16 -0.51 -3.80
C GLN A 157 -1.74 -1.06 -3.60
N THR A 158 -1.50 -2.34 -3.88
CA THR A 158 -0.26 -3.04 -3.51
C THR A 158 1.00 -2.40 -4.09
N PRO A 159 1.07 -2.06 -5.38
CA PRO A 159 2.24 -1.42 -5.95
C PRO A 159 2.56 -0.08 -5.27
N THR A 160 1.54 0.74 -5.03
CA THR A 160 1.69 2.06 -4.39
C THR A 160 2.16 1.92 -2.94
N VAL A 161 1.54 1.05 -2.16
CA VAL A 161 1.96 0.81 -0.77
C VAL A 161 3.42 0.39 -0.72
N LEU A 162 3.85 -0.50 -1.62
CA LEU A 162 5.24 -0.97 -1.65
C LEU A 162 6.23 0.08 -2.15
N SER A 163 5.87 0.90 -3.15
CA SER A 163 6.73 2.01 -3.60
C SER A 163 6.95 3.05 -2.51
N GLU A 164 5.88 3.40 -1.80
CA GLU A 164 5.94 4.36 -0.69
C GLU A 164 6.74 3.85 0.50
N LEU A 165 6.53 2.60 0.91
CA LEU A 165 7.33 1.99 1.98
C LEU A 165 8.82 1.91 1.61
N VAL A 166 9.14 1.69 0.32
CA VAL A 166 10.51 1.74 -0.20
C VAL A 166 11.08 3.16 -0.18
N ALA A 167 10.28 4.17 -0.54
CA ALA A 167 10.65 5.57 -0.61
C ALA A 167 10.78 6.25 0.77
N SER A 168 10.06 5.74 1.77
CA SER A 168 10.04 6.28 3.13
C SER A 168 11.46 6.53 3.67
N ARG A 169 11.68 7.70 4.28
CA ARG A 169 12.99 8.16 4.77
C ARG A 169 13.23 7.93 6.27
N THR A 170 12.24 7.37 6.96
CA THR A 170 12.18 7.17 8.43
C THR A 170 13.32 6.40 9.10
N ASP A 171 14.27 5.77 8.39
CA ASP A 171 15.51 5.33 9.04
C ASP A 171 16.60 4.91 8.03
N ARG A 172 17.89 5.15 8.36
CA ARG A 172 19.05 4.80 7.50
C ARG A 172 19.38 3.30 7.45
N ARG A 173 18.53 2.43 8.01
CA ARG A 173 18.74 0.98 8.12
C ARG A 173 18.15 0.21 6.95
N ARG A 174 18.61 -1.04 6.79
CA ARG A 174 18.14 -1.94 5.73
C ARG A 174 16.72 -2.41 6.08
N ARG A 175 15.72 -1.93 5.35
CA ARG A 175 14.31 -2.34 5.55
C ARG A 175 13.99 -3.64 4.84
N ILE A 176 13.06 -4.39 5.43
CA ILE A 176 12.52 -5.62 4.85
C ILE A 176 11.01 -5.49 4.82
N ILE A 177 10.43 -5.79 3.66
CA ILE A 177 8.99 -5.83 3.46
C ILE A 177 8.62 -7.25 3.03
N ALA A 178 7.80 -7.92 3.82
CA ALA A 178 7.30 -9.26 3.52
C ALA A 178 5.93 -9.15 2.86
N VAL A 179 5.74 -9.79 1.70
CA VAL A 179 4.45 -9.80 0.99
C VAL A 179 3.92 -11.22 0.97
N LEU A 180 2.69 -11.44 1.45
CA LEU A 180 1.98 -12.72 1.39
C LEU A 180 0.69 -12.57 0.58
N ALA A 181 0.58 -13.29 -0.54
CA ALA A 181 -0.63 -13.29 -1.35
C ALA A 181 -0.90 -14.65 -2.00
N ASP A 182 -2.15 -14.91 -2.38
CA ASP A 182 -2.57 -16.08 -3.17
C ASP A 182 -2.20 -15.89 -4.65
N ARG A 183 -0.91 -15.68 -4.91
CA ARG A 183 -0.29 -15.51 -6.22
C ARG A 183 1.07 -16.20 -6.25
N ASP A 184 1.49 -16.67 -7.41
CA ASP A 184 2.80 -17.28 -7.58
C ASP A 184 3.92 -16.26 -7.35
N LYS A 185 4.88 -16.62 -6.50
CA LYS A 185 6.04 -15.77 -6.19
C LYS A 185 6.75 -15.17 -7.41
N PRO A 186 7.08 -15.92 -8.48
CA PRO A 186 7.73 -15.34 -9.65
C PRO A 186 6.90 -14.23 -10.32
N ALA A 187 5.59 -14.40 -10.41
CA ALA A 187 4.69 -13.40 -10.97
C ALA A 187 4.63 -12.14 -10.09
N MET A 188 4.55 -12.31 -8.77
CA MET A 188 4.65 -11.18 -7.84
C MET A 188 5.97 -10.42 -8.01
N GLU A 189 7.10 -11.13 -8.06
CA GLU A 189 8.42 -10.51 -8.22
C GLU A 189 8.60 -9.80 -9.58
N GLU A 190 7.95 -10.29 -10.64
CA GLU A 190 7.90 -9.65 -11.95
C GLU A 190 7.06 -8.36 -11.92
N ASP A 191 5.83 -8.43 -11.41
CA ASP A 191 4.92 -7.30 -11.28
C ASP A 191 5.55 -6.16 -10.43
N LEU A 192 6.19 -6.51 -9.31
CA LEU A 192 6.85 -5.53 -8.44
C LEU A 192 8.07 -4.89 -9.10
N ARG A 193 8.84 -5.64 -9.90
CA ARG A 193 9.98 -5.08 -10.62
C ARG A 193 9.52 -4.06 -11.67
N ALA A 194 8.38 -4.31 -12.31
CA ALA A 194 7.80 -3.41 -13.30
C ALA A 194 7.18 -2.15 -12.66
N SER A 195 6.55 -2.28 -11.50
CA SER A 195 5.79 -1.20 -10.87
C SER A 195 6.55 -0.40 -9.81
N VAL A 196 7.26 -1.07 -8.90
CA VAL A 196 8.02 -0.44 -7.79
C VAL A 196 9.41 0.02 -8.25
N GLY A 197 9.99 -0.66 -9.25
CA GLY A 197 11.31 -0.32 -9.78
C GLY A 197 12.46 -0.65 -8.81
N ALA A 198 13.43 0.26 -8.69
CA ALA A 198 14.65 0.02 -7.91
C ALA A 198 14.41 0.20 -6.40
N THR A 199 14.61 -0.85 -5.62
CA THR A 199 14.33 -0.84 -4.17
C THR A 199 15.48 -0.37 -3.27
N GLY A 200 16.63 -0.02 -3.88
CA GLY A 200 17.81 0.46 -3.15
C GLY A 200 18.28 -0.50 -2.04
N ARG A 201 18.19 -0.05 -0.78
CA ARG A 201 18.58 -0.86 0.41
C ARG A 201 17.43 -1.72 0.93
N THR A 202 16.20 -1.46 0.50
CA THR A 202 15.00 -2.17 0.93
C THR A 202 14.89 -3.50 0.19
N ARG A 203 14.56 -4.57 0.91
CA ARG A 203 14.33 -5.90 0.33
C ARG A 203 12.86 -6.25 0.43
N ILE A 204 12.26 -6.58 -0.71
CA ILE A 204 10.91 -7.13 -0.76
C ILE A 204 11.00 -8.66 -0.83
N LEU A 205 10.31 -9.35 0.07
CA LEU A 205 10.30 -10.82 0.17
C LEU A 205 8.88 -11.35 -0.07
N CYS A 206 8.63 -11.89 -1.26
CA CYS A 206 7.32 -12.44 -1.61
C CYS A 206 7.14 -13.89 -1.13
N ARG A 207 5.94 -14.22 -0.67
CA ARG A 207 5.52 -15.55 -0.21
C ARG A 207 4.15 -15.89 -0.82
N THR A 208 4.03 -17.11 -1.33
CA THR A 208 2.78 -17.61 -1.93
C THR A 208 1.91 -18.26 -0.86
N GLY A 209 0.69 -17.77 -0.65
CA GLY A 209 -0.31 -18.42 0.19
C GLY A 209 -1.46 -17.50 0.56
N ARG A 210 -2.56 -18.09 1.00
CA ARG A 210 -3.76 -17.36 1.40
C ARG A 210 -3.56 -16.67 2.76
N PRO A 211 -3.77 -15.35 2.86
CA PRO A 211 -3.69 -14.65 4.15
C PRO A 211 -4.69 -15.16 5.19
N THR A 212 -5.78 -15.81 4.76
CA THR A 212 -6.77 -16.44 5.66
C THR A 212 -6.32 -17.76 6.29
N ASP A 213 -5.12 -18.25 5.96
CA ASP A 213 -4.54 -19.46 6.54
C ASP A 213 -3.46 -19.09 7.56
N PRO A 214 -3.66 -19.36 8.86
CA PRO A 214 -2.66 -19.12 9.91
C PRO A 214 -1.29 -19.76 9.62
N ALA A 215 -1.26 -20.95 9.00
CA ALA A 215 -0.01 -21.60 8.64
C ALA A 215 0.75 -20.84 7.53
N ALA A 216 0.00 -20.25 6.58
CA ALA A 216 0.58 -19.38 5.57
C ALA A 216 1.11 -18.07 6.19
N LEU A 217 0.36 -17.46 7.11
CA LEU A 217 0.75 -16.25 7.84
C LEU A 217 2.04 -16.45 8.65
N ALA A 218 2.20 -17.59 9.32
CA ALA A 218 3.41 -17.88 10.08
C ALA A 218 4.71 -17.79 9.24
N ARG A 219 4.62 -17.94 7.91
CA ARG A 219 5.79 -17.80 7.01
C ARG A 219 6.28 -16.38 6.83
N VAL A 220 5.45 -15.36 7.11
CA VAL A 220 5.88 -13.95 7.09
C VAL A 220 6.17 -13.39 8.48
N SER A 221 6.12 -14.23 9.51
CA SER A 221 6.42 -13.89 10.91
C SER A 221 5.74 -12.59 11.36
N PRO A 222 4.40 -12.52 11.34
CA PRO A 222 3.67 -11.31 11.72
C PRO A 222 3.90 -10.90 13.17
N ALA A 223 4.16 -11.84 14.08
CA ALA A 223 4.40 -11.56 15.50
C ALA A 223 5.68 -10.75 15.76
N THR A 224 6.64 -10.73 14.84
CA THR A 224 7.89 -9.95 14.95
C THR A 224 7.91 -8.73 14.04
N ALA A 225 6.78 -8.41 13.40
CA ALA A 225 6.63 -7.28 12.50
C ALA A 225 6.29 -5.99 13.27
N ASP A 226 6.81 -4.85 12.82
CA ASP A 226 6.45 -3.54 13.39
C ASP A 226 5.03 -3.15 12.98
N CYS A 227 4.60 -3.56 11.78
CA CYS A 227 3.29 -3.30 11.24
C CYS A 227 2.85 -4.37 10.25
N VAL A 228 1.56 -4.72 10.27
CA VAL A 228 0.90 -5.59 9.32
C VAL A 228 -0.19 -4.80 8.58
N LEU A 229 -0.01 -4.67 7.26
CA LEU A 229 -0.97 -4.09 6.33
C LEU A 229 -1.85 -5.18 5.73
N VAL A 230 -3.16 -5.05 5.83
CA VAL A 230 -4.14 -5.97 5.23
C VAL A 230 -4.88 -5.27 4.09
N LEU A 231 -4.56 -5.65 2.86
CA LEU A 231 -5.12 -5.05 1.65
C LEU A 231 -6.32 -5.88 1.15
N PRO A 232 -7.46 -5.26 0.82
CA PRO A 232 -8.62 -5.95 0.28
C PRO A 232 -8.33 -6.40 -1.15
N ARG A 233 -8.81 -7.58 -1.53
CA ARG A 233 -8.66 -8.07 -2.91
C ARG A 233 -9.50 -7.25 -3.88
N ASP A 234 -9.20 -7.35 -5.18
CA ASP A 234 -9.89 -6.55 -6.19
C ASP A 234 -11.36 -6.94 -6.43
N ASP A 235 -11.85 -8.05 -5.89
CA ASP A 235 -13.27 -8.44 -5.93
C ASP A 235 -14.07 -7.89 -4.73
N PRO A 236 -15.17 -7.13 -4.94
CA PRO A 236 -16.01 -6.60 -3.86
C PRO A 236 -16.65 -7.65 -2.93
N ARG A 237 -16.73 -8.93 -3.33
CA ARG A 237 -17.27 -10.00 -2.48
C ARG A 237 -16.28 -10.49 -1.42
N ASP A 238 -15.04 -10.02 -1.46
CA ASP A 238 -13.93 -10.53 -0.66
C ASP A 238 -13.68 -9.74 0.65
N ASP A 239 -14.50 -8.76 1.03
CA ASP A 239 -14.34 -8.07 2.34
C ASP A 239 -14.51 -9.03 3.54
N ALA A 240 -15.29 -10.09 3.38
CA ALA A 240 -15.35 -11.18 4.35
C ALA A 240 -13.99 -11.90 4.49
N GLU A 241 -13.17 -11.91 3.43
CA GLU A 241 -11.80 -12.44 3.44
C GLU A 241 -10.87 -11.54 4.26
N VAL A 242 -11.08 -10.21 4.25
CA VAL A 242 -10.33 -9.27 5.12
C VAL A 242 -10.62 -9.58 6.59
N VAL A 243 -11.90 -9.71 6.97
CA VAL A 243 -12.30 -10.07 8.34
C VAL A 243 -11.69 -11.42 8.73
N LYS A 244 -11.75 -12.42 7.85
CA LYS A 244 -11.14 -13.74 8.08
C LYS A 244 -9.62 -13.67 8.21
N THR A 245 -8.96 -12.83 7.42
CA THR A 245 -7.50 -12.60 7.49
C THR A 245 -7.12 -11.99 8.83
N LEU A 246 -7.89 -11.02 9.33
CA LEU A 246 -7.68 -10.41 10.64
C LEU A 246 -7.85 -11.41 11.79
N LEU A 247 -8.91 -12.25 11.74
CA LEU A 247 -9.07 -13.35 12.71
C LEU A 247 -7.91 -14.36 12.63
N SER A 248 -7.44 -14.67 11.42
CA SER A 248 -6.31 -15.59 11.23
C SER A 248 -5.00 -15.01 11.74
N LEU A 249 -4.81 -13.70 11.60
CA LEU A 249 -3.69 -12.94 12.13
C LEU A 249 -3.71 -12.94 13.67
N SER A 250 -4.86 -12.64 14.27
CA SER A 250 -5.05 -12.72 15.72
C SER A 250 -4.78 -14.13 16.26
N ALA A 251 -5.15 -15.19 15.53
CA ALA A 251 -4.82 -16.56 15.91
C ALA A 251 -3.33 -16.91 15.75
N ALA A 252 -2.59 -16.20 14.87
CA ALA A 252 -1.18 -16.46 14.57
C ALA A 252 -0.21 -15.62 15.42
N VAL A 253 -0.68 -14.56 16.07
CA VAL A 253 0.10 -13.68 16.95
C VAL A 253 -0.32 -13.95 18.40
N GLU A 254 0.59 -14.39 19.25
CA GLU A 254 0.30 -14.60 20.68
C GLU A 254 -0.02 -13.26 21.37
N GLU A 255 -0.95 -13.26 22.34
CA GLU A 255 -1.47 -12.05 23.01
C GLU A 255 -0.46 -11.21 23.81
N THR A 256 0.83 -11.59 23.84
CA THR A 256 1.82 -10.97 24.73
C THR A 256 2.33 -9.61 24.24
N GLU A 257 2.32 -9.33 22.94
CA GLU A 257 2.54 -7.99 22.38
C GLU A 257 1.61 -7.72 21.18
N PRO A 258 0.75 -6.68 21.23
CA PRO A 258 -0.15 -6.36 20.14
C PRO A 258 0.62 -5.78 18.96
N VAL A 259 0.60 -6.50 17.83
CA VAL A 259 1.16 -6.03 16.56
C VAL A 259 0.28 -4.92 16.00
N ARG A 260 0.89 -3.85 15.46
CA ARG A 260 0.14 -2.78 14.80
C ARG A 260 -0.48 -3.29 13.51
N VAL A 261 -1.80 -3.19 13.40
CA VAL A 261 -2.54 -3.61 12.20
C VAL A 261 -3.18 -2.41 11.52
N VAL A 262 -2.96 -2.29 10.21
CA VAL A 262 -3.64 -1.33 9.34
C VAL A 262 -4.37 -2.12 8.26
N ALA A 263 -5.69 -2.09 8.26
CA ALA A 263 -6.51 -2.85 7.33
C ALA A 263 -7.41 -1.93 6.51
N ALA A 264 -7.80 -2.40 5.34
CA ALA A 264 -8.75 -1.73 4.48
C ALA A 264 -9.90 -2.67 4.10
N VAL A 265 -11.12 -2.13 4.14
CA VAL A 265 -12.35 -2.75 3.62
C VAL A 265 -12.94 -1.82 2.56
N ARG A 266 -13.82 -2.34 1.70
CA ARG A 266 -14.49 -1.56 0.64
C ARG A 266 -15.95 -1.24 1.00
N ASP A 267 -16.57 -2.06 1.81
CA ASP A 267 -17.97 -2.01 2.20
C ASP A 267 -18.12 -1.70 3.69
N ASP A 268 -18.90 -0.66 3.99
CA ASP A 268 -19.14 -0.18 5.36
C ASP A 268 -19.78 -1.25 6.26
N ARG A 269 -20.53 -2.19 5.67
CA ARG A 269 -21.15 -3.32 6.38
C ARG A 269 -20.13 -4.24 7.05
N HIS A 270 -18.92 -4.32 6.51
CA HIS A 270 -17.84 -5.14 7.07
C HIS A 270 -16.92 -4.36 8.02
N LEU A 271 -17.01 -3.03 8.05
CA LEU A 271 -16.12 -2.16 8.83
C LEU A 271 -16.17 -2.49 10.33
N ALA A 272 -17.38 -2.67 10.89
CA ALA A 272 -17.55 -3.01 12.30
C ALA A 272 -16.96 -4.40 12.63
N ALA A 273 -17.23 -5.40 11.79
CA ALA A 273 -16.70 -6.75 11.97
C ALA A 273 -15.17 -6.79 11.84
N ALA A 274 -14.61 -6.04 10.88
CA ALA A 274 -13.16 -5.93 10.69
C ALA A 274 -12.48 -5.27 11.89
N ARG A 275 -13.05 -4.19 12.45
CA ARG A 275 -12.52 -3.56 13.67
C ARG A 275 -12.53 -4.51 14.87
N LEU A 276 -13.61 -5.26 15.05
CA LEU A 276 -13.69 -6.28 16.11
C LEU A 276 -12.66 -7.39 15.92
N ALA A 277 -12.48 -7.86 14.67
CA ALA A 277 -11.51 -8.92 14.35
C ALA A 277 -10.04 -8.48 14.47
N ALA A 278 -9.75 -7.21 14.19
CA ALA A 278 -8.38 -6.67 14.26
C ALA A 278 -7.92 -6.39 15.69
N GLY A 279 -8.85 -6.18 16.63
CA GLY A 279 -8.55 -5.90 18.03
C GLY A 279 -8.28 -4.43 18.34
N PRO A 280 -8.04 -4.10 19.62
CA PRO A 280 -7.82 -2.73 20.07
C PRO A 280 -6.51 -2.17 19.49
N GLY A 281 -6.53 -0.92 19.02
CA GLY A 281 -5.36 -0.24 18.46
C GLY A 281 -5.12 -0.50 16.96
N ALA A 282 -5.92 -1.36 16.32
CA ALA A 282 -5.89 -1.51 14.87
C ALA A 282 -6.62 -0.35 14.17
N THR A 283 -6.09 0.07 13.02
CA THR A 283 -6.75 1.05 12.13
C THR A 283 -7.42 0.30 10.99
N VAL A 284 -8.73 0.50 10.80
CA VAL A 284 -9.48 -0.09 9.69
C VAL A 284 -10.16 1.02 8.88
N LEU A 285 -9.79 1.12 7.60
CA LEU A 285 -10.24 2.17 6.68
C LEU A 285 -11.33 1.66 5.74
N ASP A 286 -12.35 2.48 5.48
CA ASP A 286 -13.30 2.28 4.38
C ASP A 286 -12.78 2.96 3.11
N THR A 287 -12.24 2.15 2.21
CA THR A 287 -11.52 2.62 1.02
C THR A 287 -12.42 3.24 -0.03
N ASP A 288 -13.63 2.71 -0.24
CA ASP A 288 -14.56 3.27 -1.22
C ASP A 288 -15.26 4.52 -0.68
N ASP A 289 -15.44 4.64 0.64
CA ASP A 289 -15.87 5.88 1.26
C ASP A 289 -14.83 6.99 1.08
N ILE A 290 -13.56 6.71 1.40
CA ILE A 290 -12.46 7.65 1.19
C ILE A 290 -12.36 8.08 -0.28
N ALA A 291 -12.44 7.13 -1.22
CA ALA A 291 -12.46 7.43 -2.66
C ALA A 291 -13.62 8.36 -3.05
N ALA A 292 -14.83 8.06 -2.58
CA ALA A 292 -16.01 8.88 -2.86
C ALA A 292 -15.86 10.31 -2.32
N ARG A 293 -15.29 10.47 -1.12
CA ARG A 293 -15.03 11.80 -0.53
C ARG A 293 -14.01 12.58 -1.36
N LEU A 294 -12.88 11.96 -1.71
CA LEU A 294 -11.84 12.56 -2.57
C LEU A 294 -12.41 13.00 -3.92
N LEU A 295 -13.21 12.16 -4.58
CA LEU A 295 -13.84 12.48 -5.85
C LEU A 295 -14.76 13.70 -5.74
N VAL A 296 -15.64 13.75 -4.72
CA VAL A 296 -16.55 14.88 -4.51
C VAL A 296 -15.79 16.17 -4.16
N ASP A 297 -14.70 16.09 -3.39
CA ASP A 297 -13.88 17.26 -3.06
C ASP A 297 -13.17 17.83 -4.30
N CYS A 298 -12.64 16.95 -5.17
CA CYS A 298 -12.02 17.35 -6.43
C CYS A 298 -13.03 17.96 -7.42
N VAL A 299 -14.30 17.54 -7.37
CA VAL A 299 -15.36 18.09 -8.24
C VAL A 299 -15.59 19.57 -7.98
N ARG A 300 -15.57 19.94 -6.70
CA ARG A 300 -15.84 21.30 -6.25
C ARG A 300 -14.60 22.17 -6.31
N GLN A 301 -13.42 21.58 -6.19
CA GLN A 301 -12.14 22.28 -6.15
C GLN A 301 -11.14 21.59 -7.10
N PRO A 302 -11.19 21.89 -8.41
CA PRO A 302 -10.32 21.25 -9.39
C PRO A 302 -8.84 21.37 -9.04
N GLY A 303 -8.13 20.24 -9.07
CA GLY A 303 -6.72 20.05 -8.75
C GLY A 303 -6.41 20.00 -7.26
N LEU A 304 -7.43 19.77 -6.41
CA LEU A 304 -7.24 19.36 -5.03
C LEU A 304 -6.66 17.94 -4.94
N SER A 305 -6.88 17.09 -5.95
CA SER A 305 -6.25 15.76 -6.01
C SER A 305 -4.72 15.83 -5.92
N LEU A 306 -4.11 16.85 -6.54
CA LEU A 306 -2.67 17.09 -6.53
C LEU A 306 -2.20 17.46 -5.13
N VAL A 307 -2.99 18.22 -4.38
CA VAL A 307 -2.70 18.56 -2.99
C VAL A 307 -2.77 17.31 -2.11
N HIS A 308 -3.81 16.49 -2.29
CA HIS A 308 -3.91 15.22 -1.57
C HIS A 308 -2.74 14.30 -1.90
N GLN A 309 -2.36 14.20 -3.18
CA GLN A 309 -1.22 13.39 -3.59
C GLN A 309 0.07 13.89 -2.94
N GLU A 310 0.38 15.19 -3.03
CA GLU A 310 1.60 15.77 -2.46
C GLU A 310 1.71 15.60 -0.93
N LEU A 311 0.59 15.68 -0.21
CA LEU A 311 0.55 15.50 1.26
C LEU A 311 0.62 14.04 1.70
N LEU A 312 0.30 13.10 0.81
CA LEU A 312 0.30 11.66 1.10
C LEU A 312 1.58 10.96 0.58
N ASP A 313 2.27 11.55 -0.38
CA ASP A 313 3.52 11.05 -0.97
C ASP A 313 4.67 11.13 0.05
N PHE A 314 5.49 10.07 0.17
CA PHE A 314 6.72 10.12 0.99
C PHE A 314 7.83 10.93 0.33
N ALA A 315 7.70 11.24 -0.96
CA ALA A 315 8.58 12.16 -1.65
C ALA A 315 8.04 13.59 -1.49
N GLY A 316 8.68 14.38 -0.62
CA GLY A 316 8.38 15.81 -0.52
C GLY A 316 8.18 16.27 0.91
N HIS A 317 7.02 16.85 1.20
CA HIS A 317 6.69 17.39 2.52
C HIS A 317 5.53 16.62 3.16
N GLU A 318 5.79 16.00 4.30
CA GLU A 318 4.89 15.10 5.01
C GLU A 318 4.50 15.66 6.39
N PHE A 319 3.49 15.03 7.00
CA PHE A 319 3.11 15.31 8.39
C PHE A 319 4.09 14.66 9.37
N HIS A 320 4.67 15.46 10.25
CA HIS A 320 5.56 15.03 11.32
C HIS A 320 5.13 15.60 12.67
N THR A 321 5.42 14.88 13.74
CA THR A 321 5.27 15.37 15.12
C THR A 321 6.60 15.91 15.62
N LEU A 322 6.60 17.15 16.09
CA LEU A 322 7.77 17.80 16.69
C LEU A 322 7.56 17.87 18.21
N ARG A 323 8.38 17.15 18.95
CA ARG A 323 8.47 17.28 20.41
C ARG A 323 9.65 18.18 20.75
N GLU A 324 9.37 19.37 21.27
CA GLU A 324 10.40 20.34 21.65
C GLU A 324 10.00 21.01 22.97
N PRO A 325 10.75 20.76 24.07
CA PRO A 325 10.44 21.33 25.38
C PRO A 325 10.28 22.86 25.38
N ALA A 326 10.98 23.57 24.49
CA ALA A 326 10.87 25.04 24.38
C ALA A 326 9.48 25.55 23.92
N LEU A 327 8.62 24.67 23.41
CA LEU A 327 7.25 24.99 23.00
C LEU A 327 6.23 24.88 24.15
N SER A 328 6.55 24.17 25.22
CA SER A 328 5.65 23.99 26.37
C SER A 328 5.28 25.34 26.98
N GLY A 329 3.98 25.57 27.20
CA GLY A 329 3.42 26.82 27.74
C GLY A 329 3.24 27.94 26.72
N ARG A 330 3.68 27.76 25.46
CA ARG A 330 3.37 28.69 24.37
C ARG A 330 1.98 28.42 23.80
N THR A 331 1.41 29.41 23.14
CA THR A 331 0.20 29.22 22.32
C THR A 331 0.53 28.60 20.97
N PHE A 332 -0.46 28.01 20.31
CA PHE A 332 -0.34 27.50 18.95
C PHE A 332 0.12 28.59 17.96
N ASP A 333 -0.37 29.83 18.11
CA ASP A 333 0.08 30.95 17.26
C ASP A 333 1.59 31.24 17.42
N GLU A 334 2.08 31.25 18.66
CA GLU A 334 3.50 31.48 18.95
C GLU A 334 4.37 30.33 18.44
N ALA A 335 3.91 29.09 18.58
CA ALA A 335 4.59 27.91 18.05
C ALA A 335 4.63 27.92 16.51
N ALA A 336 3.52 28.24 15.86
CA ALA A 336 3.43 28.33 14.41
C ALA A 336 4.36 29.42 13.83
N ARG A 337 4.41 30.60 14.47
CA ARG A 337 5.32 31.68 14.09
C ARG A 337 6.79 31.36 14.30
N ALA A 338 7.10 30.47 15.25
CA ALA A 338 8.45 30.02 15.51
C ALA A 338 8.98 29.04 14.45
N CYS A 339 8.15 28.60 13.48
CA CYS A 339 8.53 27.66 12.43
C CYS A 339 8.83 28.38 11.09
N PRO A 340 10.09 28.75 10.78
CA PRO A 340 10.44 29.48 9.56
C PRO A 340 10.41 28.63 8.27
N VAL A 341 10.57 27.30 8.39
CA VAL A 341 10.73 26.38 7.24
C VAL A 341 9.74 25.21 7.23
N SER A 342 9.00 24.99 8.30
CA SER A 342 7.94 23.98 8.41
C SER A 342 6.61 24.64 8.79
N THR A 343 5.49 24.06 8.39
CA THR A 343 4.18 24.65 8.63
C THR A 343 3.49 23.92 9.77
N ALA A 344 3.30 24.60 10.90
CA ALA A 344 2.47 24.09 11.99
C ALA A 344 1.01 24.03 11.54
N VAL A 345 0.39 22.88 11.75
CA VAL A 345 -0.99 22.60 11.32
C VAL A 345 -1.87 22.06 12.42
N GLY A 346 -1.31 21.64 13.56
CA GLY A 346 -2.10 21.15 14.68
C GLY A 346 -1.27 20.79 15.91
N ILE A 347 -1.93 20.15 16.86
CA ILE A 347 -1.35 19.66 18.11
C ILE A 347 -1.73 18.18 18.24
N VAL A 348 -0.77 17.34 18.63
CA VAL A 348 -1.04 15.98 19.12
C VAL A 348 -0.87 16.00 20.63
N HIS A 349 -1.95 15.78 21.36
CA HIS A 349 -1.98 15.83 22.80
C HIS A 349 -1.31 14.61 23.44
N GLY A 350 -0.91 14.72 24.71
CA GLY A 350 -0.27 13.63 25.45
C GLY A 350 -1.11 12.34 25.57
N ASP A 351 -2.43 12.44 25.41
CA ASP A 351 -3.36 11.30 25.37
C ASP A 351 -3.48 10.65 23.97
N GLY A 352 -2.78 11.20 22.97
CA GLY A 352 -2.77 10.75 21.58
C GLY A 352 -3.86 11.37 20.71
N THR A 353 -4.75 12.22 21.27
CA THR A 353 -5.76 12.94 20.47
C THR A 353 -5.11 14.00 19.60
N VAL A 354 -5.71 14.26 18.44
CA VAL A 354 -5.19 15.23 17.47
C VAL A 354 -6.18 16.37 17.33
N ALA A 355 -5.68 17.60 17.43
CA ALA A 355 -6.41 18.82 17.13
C ALA A 355 -5.80 19.49 15.91
N LEU A 356 -6.46 19.38 14.76
CA LEU A 356 -6.04 20.06 13.54
C LEU A 356 -6.56 21.50 13.50
N ASN A 357 -5.73 22.43 13.02
CA ASN A 357 -6.01 23.87 12.95
C ASN A 357 -6.71 24.40 14.24
N PRO A 358 -6.12 24.17 15.43
CA PRO A 358 -6.74 24.58 16.68
C PRO A 358 -6.83 26.11 16.74
N PRO A 359 -7.72 26.65 17.60
CA PRO A 359 -7.76 28.09 17.84
C PRO A 359 -6.37 28.65 18.17
N ARG A 360 -6.05 29.83 17.64
CA ARG A 360 -4.76 30.52 17.84
C ARG A 360 -4.28 30.59 19.30
N PRO A 361 -5.14 30.91 20.30
CA PRO A 361 -4.70 31.01 21.69
C PRO A 361 -4.59 29.67 22.41
N THR A 362 -4.83 28.53 21.75
CA THR A 362 -4.74 27.21 22.37
C THR A 362 -3.33 26.98 22.92
N PRO A 363 -3.17 26.69 24.22
CA PRO A 363 -1.86 26.47 24.83
C PRO A 363 -1.33 25.07 24.49
N LEU A 364 -0.02 24.95 24.31
CA LEU A 364 0.69 23.67 24.22
C LEU A 364 1.10 23.22 25.62
N LEU A 365 0.68 22.03 26.01
CA LEU A 365 1.05 21.40 27.27
C LEU A 365 2.42 20.71 27.16
N ALA A 366 3.00 20.32 28.30
CA ALA A 366 4.33 19.71 28.35
C ALA A 366 4.43 18.36 27.60
N ASP A 367 3.32 17.63 27.55
CA ASP A 367 3.23 16.34 26.86
C ASP A 367 2.75 16.43 25.41
N ASP A 368 2.33 17.62 24.98
CA ASP A 368 1.87 17.85 23.63
C ASP A 368 3.06 17.86 22.65
N THR A 369 2.77 17.47 21.41
CA THR A 369 3.70 17.61 20.29
C THR A 369 3.07 18.45 19.20
N LEU A 370 3.87 19.28 18.53
CA LEU A 370 3.39 20.13 17.46
C LEU A 370 3.30 19.30 16.17
N LEU A 371 2.13 19.26 15.54
CA LEU A 371 1.95 18.66 14.23
C LEU A 371 2.39 19.67 13.16
N VAL A 372 3.38 19.30 12.35
CA VAL A 372 3.95 20.15 11.30
C VAL A 372 3.97 19.43 9.96
N ILE A 373 3.92 20.20 8.88
CA ILE A 373 4.30 19.74 7.54
C ILE A 373 5.76 20.13 7.30
N ALA A 374 6.62 19.15 7.03
CA ALA A 374 8.07 19.31 6.84
C ALA A 374 8.64 18.26 5.87
N GLU A 375 9.87 18.42 5.39
CA GLU A 375 10.51 17.44 4.49
C GLU A 375 10.93 16.14 5.18
N ASP A 376 11.32 16.23 6.46
CA ASP A 376 11.61 15.09 7.31
C ASP A 376 11.43 15.48 8.79
N GLU A 377 11.53 14.50 9.68
CA GLU A 377 11.36 14.65 11.13
C GLU A 377 12.38 15.59 11.81
N HIS A 378 13.52 15.86 11.15
CA HIS A 378 14.60 16.70 11.65
C HIS A 378 14.72 18.05 10.92
N ALA A 379 13.90 18.28 9.89
CA ALA A 379 13.94 19.47 9.06
C ALA A 379 13.44 20.72 9.80
N THR A 380 12.60 20.54 10.83
CA THR A 380 12.05 21.68 11.58
C THR A 380 13.08 22.26 12.53
N ARG A 381 13.40 23.55 12.35
CA ARG A 381 14.23 24.33 13.26
C ARG A 381 13.44 25.51 13.79
N LEU A 382 13.26 25.58 15.11
CA LEU A 382 12.57 26.70 15.73
C LEU A 382 13.43 27.97 15.70
N SER A 383 12.78 29.11 15.49
CA SER A 383 13.39 30.44 15.57
C SER A 383 12.75 31.23 16.71
N ALA A 384 13.58 31.89 17.52
CA ALA A 384 13.11 32.82 18.55
C ALA A 384 12.50 34.10 17.93
N THR A 385 12.94 34.48 16.73
CA THR A 385 12.44 35.65 16.00
C THR A 385 11.54 35.18 14.86
N PRO A 386 10.23 35.49 14.88
CA PRO A 386 9.33 35.19 13.79
C PRO A 386 9.75 35.85 12.49
N THR A 387 9.42 35.21 11.36
CA THR A 387 9.61 35.85 10.05
C THR A 387 8.66 37.04 9.92
N PRO A 388 9.14 38.22 9.50
CA PRO A 388 8.28 39.40 9.36
C PRO A 388 7.23 39.21 8.25
N TYR A 389 6.07 39.81 8.45
CA TYR A 389 5.00 39.89 7.45
C TYR A 389 4.67 41.35 7.13
N ASP A 390 4.04 41.57 5.97
CA ASP A 390 3.62 42.89 5.50
C ASP A 390 2.13 43.12 5.82
N PRO A 391 1.78 43.95 6.82
CA PRO A 391 0.39 44.21 7.17
C PRO A 391 -0.39 44.97 6.08
N THR A 392 0.31 45.72 5.20
CA THR A 392 -0.33 46.51 4.14
C THR A 392 -0.78 45.66 2.95
N ALA A 393 -0.38 44.40 2.92
CA ALA A 393 -0.71 43.46 1.87
C ALA A 393 -1.86 42.51 2.24
N LEU A 394 -2.33 42.54 3.49
CA LEU A 394 -3.38 41.64 3.98
C LEU A 394 -4.74 42.00 3.37
N THR A 395 -5.48 40.98 2.96
CA THR A 395 -6.89 41.09 2.57
C THR A 395 -7.73 40.07 3.34
N HIS A 396 -9.04 40.14 3.14
CA HIS A 396 -9.99 39.19 3.70
C HIS A 396 -10.86 38.60 2.59
N ALA A 397 -11.27 37.35 2.78
CA ALA A 397 -12.25 36.74 1.90
C ALA A 397 -13.54 37.59 1.89
N PRO A 398 -14.19 37.75 0.72
CA PRO A 398 -15.52 38.34 0.68
C PRO A 398 -16.49 37.48 1.53
N PRO A 399 -17.58 38.08 2.05
CA PRO A 399 -18.62 37.32 2.74
C PRO A 399 -19.10 36.15 1.89
N GLU A 400 -19.31 35.00 2.50
CA GLU A 400 -19.76 33.82 1.78
C GLU A 400 -21.15 34.08 1.17
N THR A 401 -21.23 34.06 -0.16
CA THR A 401 -22.49 34.26 -0.87
C THR A 401 -23.35 33.01 -0.78
N LEU A 402 -24.67 33.17 -0.66
CA LEU A 402 -25.63 32.05 -0.71
C LEU A 402 -25.35 31.18 -1.94
N ARG A 403 -25.11 29.90 -1.70
CA ARG A 403 -24.82 28.94 -2.77
C ARG A 403 -26.08 28.66 -3.58
N ARG A 404 -25.95 28.75 -4.90
CA ARG A 404 -27.01 28.34 -5.83
C ARG A 404 -27.08 26.81 -5.92
N PRO A 405 -28.25 26.24 -6.26
CA PRO A 405 -28.35 24.82 -6.60
C PRO A 405 -27.34 24.43 -7.67
N GLU A 406 -26.75 23.23 -7.53
CA GLU A 406 -25.73 22.69 -8.40
C GLU A 406 -26.30 21.57 -9.28
N HIS A 407 -25.94 21.53 -10.56
CA HIS A 407 -26.36 20.47 -11.49
C HIS A 407 -25.14 19.63 -11.89
N VAL A 408 -25.08 18.38 -11.42
CA VAL A 408 -23.94 17.48 -11.64
C VAL A 408 -24.31 16.36 -12.61
N LEU A 409 -23.43 16.07 -13.57
CA LEU A 409 -23.53 14.93 -14.47
C LEU A 409 -22.61 13.81 -14.01
N LEU A 410 -23.14 12.61 -13.79
CA LEU A 410 -22.38 11.39 -13.52
C LEU A 410 -22.39 10.48 -14.74
N LEU A 411 -21.24 10.25 -15.34
CA LEU A 411 -21.04 9.34 -16.46
C LEU A 411 -20.52 7.99 -15.94
N GLY A 412 -21.29 6.93 -16.16
CA GLY A 412 -21.00 5.60 -15.67
C GLY A 412 -21.60 5.32 -14.29
N TRP A 413 -21.49 4.07 -13.87
CA TRP A 413 -21.97 3.61 -12.56
C TRP A 413 -21.13 2.43 -12.07
N ASN A 414 -20.46 2.61 -10.94
CA ASN A 414 -19.70 1.58 -10.24
C ASN A 414 -20.15 1.51 -8.77
N ARG A 415 -19.48 0.69 -7.95
CA ARG A 415 -19.83 0.52 -6.53
C ARG A 415 -19.69 1.79 -5.67
N ARG A 416 -18.90 2.79 -6.10
CA ARG A 416 -18.69 4.06 -5.38
C ARG A 416 -19.78 5.11 -5.70
N ALA A 417 -20.47 4.96 -6.83
CA ALA A 417 -21.51 5.89 -7.27
C ALA A 417 -22.60 6.20 -6.22
N PRO A 418 -23.13 5.21 -5.45
CA PRO A 418 -24.08 5.50 -4.38
C PRO A 418 -23.53 6.42 -3.28
N ARG A 419 -22.28 6.21 -2.86
CA ARG A 419 -21.61 7.01 -1.84
C ARG A 419 -21.34 8.43 -2.33
N ILE A 420 -20.89 8.56 -3.60
CA ILE A 420 -20.70 9.86 -4.27
C ILE A 420 -22.02 10.65 -4.28
N ALA A 421 -23.12 10.02 -4.68
CA ALA A 421 -24.42 10.67 -4.73
C ALA A 421 -24.93 11.10 -3.35
N ALA A 422 -24.81 10.25 -2.32
CA ALA A 422 -25.16 10.60 -0.95
C ALA A 422 -24.32 11.78 -0.43
N ARG A 423 -23.02 11.81 -0.77
CA ARG A 423 -22.09 12.87 -0.37
C ARG A 423 -22.32 14.19 -1.11
N LEU A 424 -22.68 14.15 -2.38
CA LEU A 424 -23.13 15.33 -3.11
C LEU A 424 -24.38 15.90 -2.44
N ALA A 425 -25.38 15.06 -2.17
CA ALA A 425 -26.62 15.49 -1.52
C ALA A 425 -26.41 16.15 -0.14
N SER A 426 -25.38 15.74 0.62
CA SER A 426 -25.07 16.36 1.92
C SER A 426 -24.29 17.67 1.80
N ARG A 427 -23.70 17.98 0.64
CA ARG A 427 -22.80 19.13 0.44
C ARG A 427 -23.34 20.17 -0.55
N THR A 428 -24.43 19.86 -1.25
CA THR A 428 -25.08 20.76 -2.19
C THR A 428 -26.33 21.39 -1.58
N PRO A 429 -26.67 22.65 -1.93
CA PRO A 429 -27.91 23.29 -1.50
C PRO A 429 -29.17 22.53 -1.97
N PRO A 430 -30.31 22.66 -1.27
CA PRO A 430 -31.59 22.13 -1.75
C PRO A 430 -31.92 22.60 -3.17
N GLY A 431 -32.51 21.72 -3.97
CA GLY A 431 -32.84 21.98 -5.38
C GLY A 431 -31.74 21.59 -6.37
N SER A 432 -30.60 21.11 -5.88
CA SER A 432 -29.52 20.55 -6.71
C SER A 432 -29.98 19.25 -7.39
N SER A 433 -29.29 18.85 -8.48
CA SER A 433 -29.61 17.62 -9.20
C SER A 433 -28.38 16.82 -9.63
N LEU A 434 -28.53 15.51 -9.67
CA LEU A 434 -27.57 14.54 -10.19
C LEU A 434 -28.18 13.78 -11.37
N ASP A 435 -27.68 14.07 -12.57
CA ASP A 435 -28.02 13.32 -13.77
C ASP A 435 -27.04 12.15 -13.94
N VAL A 436 -27.54 10.92 -13.89
CA VAL A 436 -26.75 9.71 -14.04
C VAL A 436 -26.93 9.16 -15.45
N LEU A 437 -25.89 9.25 -16.28
CA LEU A 437 -25.84 8.59 -17.58
C LEU A 437 -25.09 7.27 -17.49
N ALA A 438 -25.83 6.17 -17.50
CA ALA A 438 -25.25 4.83 -17.38
C ALA A 438 -26.15 3.77 -18.04
N GLU A 439 -25.55 2.64 -18.41
CA GLU A 439 -26.27 1.50 -18.96
C GLU A 439 -27.36 1.02 -17.97
N ALA A 440 -28.56 0.70 -18.49
CA ALA A 440 -29.71 0.28 -17.69
C ALA A 440 -29.60 -1.18 -17.19
N ARG A 441 -28.51 -1.50 -16.50
CA ARG A 441 -28.30 -2.81 -15.85
C ARG A 441 -29.09 -2.88 -14.55
N THR A 442 -29.54 -4.07 -14.16
CA THR A 442 -30.33 -4.27 -12.93
C THR A 442 -29.65 -3.70 -11.68
N ALA A 443 -28.33 -3.91 -11.54
CA ALA A 443 -27.55 -3.37 -10.42
C ALA A 443 -27.52 -1.83 -10.41
N THR A 444 -27.38 -1.20 -11.59
CA THR A 444 -27.40 0.26 -11.76
C THR A 444 -28.77 0.83 -11.39
N LEU A 445 -29.86 0.28 -11.94
CA LEU A 445 -31.22 0.74 -11.65
C LEU A 445 -31.59 0.58 -10.17
N THR A 446 -31.17 -0.54 -9.56
CA THR A 446 -31.40 -0.80 -8.13
C THR A 446 -30.62 0.21 -7.28
N GLY A 447 -29.34 0.42 -7.58
CA GLY A 447 -28.50 1.39 -6.88
C GLY A 447 -29.04 2.82 -6.98
N ILE A 448 -29.45 3.25 -8.19
CA ILE A 448 -30.04 4.59 -8.40
C ILE A 448 -31.33 4.74 -7.58
N ARG A 449 -32.20 3.74 -7.57
CA ARG A 449 -33.44 3.78 -6.77
C ARG A 449 -33.13 3.92 -5.28
N THR A 450 -32.24 3.08 -4.75
CA THR A 450 -31.82 3.12 -3.34
C THR A 450 -31.23 4.48 -2.96
N VAL A 451 -30.40 5.06 -3.82
CA VAL A 451 -29.84 6.40 -3.60
C VAL A 451 -30.91 7.48 -3.66
N THR A 452 -31.83 7.40 -4.61
CA THR A 452 -32.94 8.37 -4.75
C THR A 452 -33.81 8.38 -3.49
N GLU A 453 -34.09 7.19 -2.93
CA GLU A 453 -34.80 7.04 -1.67
C GLU A 453 -34.00 7.60 -0.48
N ALA A 454 -32.69 7.32 -0.41
CA ALA A 454 -31.82 7.76 0.69
C ALA A 454 -31.58 9.28 0.70
N VAL A 455 -31.41 9.88 -0.48
CA VAL A 455 -31.21 11.32 -0.66
C VAL A 455 -32.52 12.10 -0.46
N GLY A 456 -33.65 11.51 -0.85
CA GLY A 456 -34.97 12.10 -0.71
C GLY A 456 -35.09 13.45 -1.42
N GLY A 457 -35.81 14.39 -0.80
CA GLY A 457 -36.07 15.72 -1.39
C GLY A 457 -34.88 16.70 -1.39
N ARG A 458 -33.68 16.30 -0.93
CA ARG A 458 -32.51 17.19 -0.86
C ARG A 458 -31.89 17.45 -2.24
N MET A 459 -31.85 16.43 -3.08
CA MET A 459 -31.26 16.48 -4.42
C MET A 459 -32.01 15.53 -5.35
N ALA A 460 -32.36 15.99 -6.55
CA ALA A 460 -33.01 15.15 -7.54
C ALA A 460 -32.00 14.21 -8.20
N VAL A 461 -32.30 12.91 -8.29
CA VAL A 461 -31.45 11.92 -8.99
C VAL A 461 -32.18 11.42 -10.23
N LEU A 462 -31.63 11.69 -11.41
CA LEU A 462 -32.28 11.41 -12.70
C LEU A 462 -31.45 10.42 -13.50
N HIS A 463 -32.03 9.29 -13.91
CA HIS A 463 -31.35 8.30 -14.74
C HIS A 463 -31.58 8.57 -16.23
N ARG A 464 -30.50 8.62 -17.00
CA ARG A 464 -30.48 8.65 -18.46
C ARG A 464 -29.83 7.35 -18.96
N PRO A 465 -30.59 6.40 -19.53
CA PRO A 465 -30.02 5.15 -20.01
C PRO A 465 -29.13 5.40 -21.24
N GLY A 466 -27.89 4.93 -21.20
CA GLY A 466 -26.95 5.06 -22.31
C GLY A 466 -25.54 4.62 -21.95
N ASP A 467 -24.70 4.38 -22.95
CA ASP A 467 -23.28 4.06 -22.73
C ASP A 467 -22.45 5.35 -22.91
N PRO A 468 -21.78 5.85 -21.86
CA PRO A 468 -20.95 7.05 -21.95
C PRO A 468 -19.75 6.91 -22.90
N ALA A 469 -19.34 5.68 -23.21
CA ALA A 469 -18.25 5.42 -24.16
C ALA A 469 -18.70 5.53 -25.64
N LEU A 470 -19.98 5.76 -25.92
CA LEU A 470 -20.50 5.97 -27.28
C LEU A 470 -20.72 7.45 -27.56
N GLY A 471 -20.06 7.97 -28.59
CA GLY A 471 -20.19 9.37 -29.02
C GLY A 471 -21.64 9.83 -29.19
N GLY A 472 -22.50 9.05 -29.85
CA GLY A 472 -23.90 9.42 -30.05
C GLY A 472 -24.72 9.59 -28.76
N THR A 473 -24.28 9.00 -27.64
CA THR A 473 -24.91 9.20 -26.33
C THR A 473 -24.42 10.47 -25.65
N THR A 474 -23.12 10.76 -25.72
CA THR A 474 -22.53 11.98 -25.13
C THR A 474 -22.83 13.23 -25.94
N ASP A 475 -22.92 13.12 -27.28
CA ASP A 475 -23.21 14.24 -28.19
C ASP A 475 -24.65 14.76 -28.02
N ALA A 476 -25.55 13.93 -27.50
CA ALA A 476 -26.92 14.30 -27.18
C ALA A 476 -27.04 15.10 -25.86
N LEU A 477 -25.94 15.26 -25.11
CA LEU A 477 -25.93 15.99 -23.85
C LEU A 477 -25.64 17.48 -24.10
N ASP A 478 -26.51 18.33 -23.59
CA ASP A 478 -26.19 19.73 -23.39
C ASP A 478 -25.28 19.85 -22.14
N LEU A 479 -23.97 20.01 -22.37
CA LEU A 479 -22.98 20.09 -21.30
C LEU A 479 -23.01 21.44 -20.55
N ASP A 480 -23.57 22.49 -21.15
CA ASP A 480 -23.52 23.86 -20.59
C ASP A 480 -24.47 24.05 -19.40
N ARG A 481 -25.45 23.16 -19.25
CA ARG A 481 -26.38 23.14 -18.11
C ARG A 481 -25.76 22.61 -16.83
N TYR A 482 -24.65 21.87 -16.92
CA TYR A 482 -24.02 21.26 -15.77
C TYR A 482 -22.97 22.19 -15.17
N ASP A 483 -22.86 22.17 -13.85
CA ASP A 483 -21.79 22.84 -13.11
C ASP A 483 -20.54 21.97 -13.00
N ALA A 484 -20.69 20.64 -13.05
CA ALA A 484 -19.58 19.70 -13.05
C ALA A 484 -19.93 18.33 -13.67
N VAL A 485 -18.91 17.61 -14.11
CA VAL A 485 -19.01 16.24 -14.62
C VAL A 485 -18.11 15.30 -13.83
N ILE A 486 -18.65 14.14 -13.43
CA ILE A 486 -17.92 13.04 -12.81
C ILE A 486 -17.92 11.87 -13.80
N VAL A 487 -16.75 11.35 -14.12
CA VAL A 487 -16.59 10.17 -14.99
C VAL A 487 -16.09 9.01 -14.14
N LEU A 488 -16.91 7.96 -14.03
CA LEU A 488 -16.59 6.76 -13.26
C LEU A 488 -16.26 5.60 -14.20
N GLY A 489 -15.08 5.03 -14.00
CA GLY A 489 -14.70 3.76 -14.61
C GLY A 489 -15.53 2.60 -14.06
N PRO A 490 -15.76 1.54 -14.85
CA PRO A 490 -16.38 0.31 -14.36
C PRO A 490 -15.50 -0.33 -13.28
N ASP A 491 -16.12 -1.09 -12.37
CA ASP A 491 -15.36 -1.87 -11.38
C ASP A 491 -14.37 -2.84 -12.06
N HIS A 492 -13.13 -2.86 -11.58
CA HIS A 492 -12.14 -3.86 -12.00
C HIS A 492 -12.66 -5.28 -11.78
N ARG A 493 -12.45 -6.16 -12.76
CA ARG A 493 -12.81 -7.58 -12.67
C ARG A 493 -11.68 -8.43 -13.26
N PRO A 494 -11.20 -9.46 -12.54
CA PRO A 494 -10.18 -10.35 -13.05
C PRO A 494 -10.57 -10.96 -14.41
N GLY A 495 -9.64 -10.95 -15.36
CA GLY A 495 -9.85 -11.53 -16.70
C GLY A 495 -10.71 -10.70 -17.66
N ARG A 496 -11.04 -9.44 -17.31
CA ARG A 496 -11.64 -8.47 -18.24
C ARG A 496 -10.61 -7.44 -18.71
N ALA A 497 -10.96 -6.72 -19.78
CA ALA A 497 -10.19 -5.57 -20.27
C ALA A 497 -10.02 -4.50 -19.18
N ASP A 498 -9.03 -3.63 -19.36
CA ASP A 498 -8.72 -2.55 -18.44
C ASP A 498 -9.96 -1.66 -18.25
N PRO A 499 -10.45 -1.45 -17.01
CA PRO A 499 -11.58 -0.56 -16.77
C PRO A 499 -11.36 0.86 -17.33
N ASP A 500 -10.10 1.33 -17.37
CA ASP A 500 -9.78 2.67 -17.81
C ASP A 500 -9.94 2.87 -19.33
N ASP A 501 -9.93 1.79 -20.13
CA ASP A 501 -10.14 1.88 -21.59
C ASP A 501 -11.44 2.62 -21.92
N ARG A 502 -12.53 2.26 -21.22
CA ARG A 502 -13.85 2.89 -21.41
C ARG A 502 -13.89 4.31 -20.87
N THR A 503 -13.17 4.57 -19.77
CA THR A 503 -13.05 5.91 -19.18
C THR A 503 -12.34 6.86 -20.13
N LEU A 504 -11.21 6.45 -20.71
CA LEU A 504 -10.44 7.24 -21.67
C LEU A 504 -11.24 7.56 -22.93
N VAL A 505 -12.01 6.60 -23.46
CA VAL A 505 -12.92 6.82 -24.60
C VAL A 505 -14.02 7.83 -24.24
N THR A 506 -14.61 7.72 -23.05
CA THR A 506 -15.61 8.69 -22.56
C THR A 506 -15.03 10.11 -22.49
N LEU A 507 -13.79 10.26 -22.00
CA LEU A 507 -13.09 11.55 -21.95
C LEU A 507 -12.82 12.12 -23.34
N LEU A 508 -12.49 11.28 -24.32
CA LEU A 508 -12.29 11.71 -25.71
C LEU A 508 -13.59 12.28 -26.29
N HIS A 509 -14.72 11.62 -26.05
CA HIS A 509 -16.03 12.11 -26.49
C HIS A 509 -16.42 13.42 -25.79
N LEU A 510 -16.22 13.53 -24.47
CA LEU A 510 -16.43 14.79 -23.74
C LEU A 510 -15.57 15.93 -24.30
N ARG A 511 -14.31 15.67 -24.64
CA ARG A 511 -13.43 16.66 -25.26
C ARG A 511 -13.92 17.07 -26.65
N ALA A 512 -14.44 16.14 -27.44
CA ALA A 512 -14.97 16.41 -28.77
C ALA A 512 -16.24 17.29 -28.72
N GLY A 513 -17.17 16.99 -27.79
CA GLY A 513 -18.42 17.75 -27.61
C GLY A 513 -18.23 19.18 -27.08
N ARG A 514 -17.10 19.47 -26.41
CA ARG A 514 -16.79 20.81 -25.85
C ARG A 514 -16.37 21.87 -26.85
N ARG A 515 -16.14 21.54 -28.12
CA ARG A 515 -15.57 22.48 -29.10
C ARG A 515 -16.44 23.72 -29.36
N THR A 516 -17.69 23.76 -28.88
CA THR A 516 -18.67 24.82 -29.10
C THR A 516 -18.87 25.78 -27.93
N SER A 517 -18.53 25.42 -26.68
CA SER A 517 -18.77 26.29 -25.52
C SER A 517 -17.48 26.73 -24.83
N GLY A 518 -17.34 28.05 -24.64
CA GLY A 518 -16.18 28.67 -24.00
C GLY A 518 -16.20 28.62 -22.47
N ARG A 519 -17.19 27.94 -21.86
CA ARG A 519 -17.35 27.87 -20.40
C ARG A 519 -16.42 26.78 -19.83
N PRO A 520 -15.61 27.07 -18.80
CA PRO A 520 -14.87 26.04 -18.10
C PRO A 520 -15.87 25.14 -17.35
N LEU A 521 -15.84 23.83 -17.65
CA LEU A 521 -16.66 22.83 -16.99
C LEU A 521 -15.71 21.85 -16.27
N PRO A 522 -15.67 21.87 -14.93
CA PRO A 522 -14.93 20.91 -14.13
C PRO A 522 -15.26 19.47 -14.53
N VAL A 523 -14.22 18.66 -14.75
CA VAL A 523 -14.38 17.21 -14.99
C VAL A 523 -13.53 16.48 -13.99
N VAL A 524 -14.12 15.61 -13.19
CA VAL A 524 -13.37 14.70 -12.34
C VAL A 524 -13.50 13.31 -12.88
N THR A 525 -12.37 12.66 -13.09
CA THR A 525 -12.32 11.32 -13.65
C THR A 525 -11.69 10.38 -12.65
N GLU A 526 -12.38 9.29 -12.35
CA GLU A 526 -11.80 8.16 -11.66
C GLU A 526 -11.02 7.29 -12.65
N LEU A 527 -9.73 7.06 -12.35
CA LEU A 527 -8.87 6.10 -13.04
C LEU A 527 -8.40 5.03 -12.06
N THR A 528 -8.13 3.86 -12.59
CA THR A 528 -7.64 2.69 -11.84
C THR A 528 -6.11 2.65 -11.86
N ASP A 529 -5.51 2.94 -13.02
CA ASP A 529 -4.07 2.91 -13.23
C ASP A 529 -3.48 4.33 -13.41
N ASP A 530 -2.45 4.67 -12.62
CA ASP A 530 -1.76 5.96 -12.72
C ASP A 530 -1.08 6.18 -14.08
N ARG A 531 -0.70 5.10 -14.78
CA ARG A 531 -0.11 5.18 -16.12
C ARG A 531 -1.09 5.76 -17.13
N ASN A 532 -2.38 5.48 -16.96
CA ASN A 532 -3.44 5.96 -17.85
C ASN A 532 -3.70 7.46 -17.67
N ARG A 533 -3.29 8.05 -16.54
CA ARG A 533 -3.35 9.51 -16.33
C ARG A 533 -2.53 10.28 -17.35
N LEU A 534 -1.38 9.74 -17.80
CA LEU A 534 -0.49 10.40 -18.75
C LEU A 534 -1.05 10.46 -20.18
N ILE A 535 -1.95 9.54 -20.52
CA ILE A 535 -2.62 9.46 -21.83
C ILE A 535 -4.06 9.97 -21.78
N ALA A 536 -4.55 10.36 -20.60
CA ALA A 536 -5.87 10.95 -20.44
C ALA A 536 -5.99 12.21 -21.32
N PRO A 537 -7.08 12.36 -22.09
CA PRO A 537 -7.25 13.52 -22.95
C PRO A 537 -7.19 14.81 -22.12
N PRO A 538 -6.38 15.81 -22.50
CA PRO A 538 -6.33 17.06 -21.77
C PRO A 538 -7.66 17.80 -21.91
N LEU A 539 -8.31 18.07 -20.79
CA LEU A 539 -9.48 18.93 -20.67
C LEU A 539 -9.15 20.06 -19.68
N PRO A 540 -9.40 21.35 -20.02
CA PRO A 540 -9.21 22.45 -19.08
C PRO A 540 -10.07 22.27 -17.82
N GLY A 541 -9.45 22.38 -16.65
CA GLY A 541 -10.13 22.18 -15.36
C GLY A 541 -10.48 20.72 -15.07
N ALA A 542 -9.94 19.76 -15.82
CA ALA A 542 -10.07 18.36 -15.49
C ALA A 542 -9.12 17.94 -14.38
N ASP A 543 -9.64 17.10 -13.49
CA ASP A 543 -8.92 16.48 -12.41
C ASP A 543 -9.01 14.95 -12.57
N HIS A 544 -7.87 14.26 -12.49
CA HIS A 544 -7.79 12.82 -12.65
C HIS A 544 -7.41 12.20 -11.31
N VAL A 545 -8.36 11.50 -10.70
CA VAL A 545 -8.21 10.88 -9.39
C VAL A 545 -7.95 9.39 -9.58
N VAL A 546 -6.77 8.95 -9.15
CA VAL A 546 -6.41 7.53 -9.11
C VAL A 546 -6.68 7.03 -7.68
N SER A 547 -7.92 6.63 -7.42
CA SER A 547 -8.42 6.32 -6.07
C SER A 547 -7.54 5.27 -5.37
N GLY A 548 -7.22 4.17 -6.05
CA GLY A 548 -6.37 3.10 -5.53
C GLY A 548 -4.97 3.57 -5.12
N ARG A 549 -4.40 4.52 -5.87
CA ARG A 549 -3.11 5.14 -5.53
C ARG A 549 -3.23 5.96 -4.24
N LEU A 550 -4.16 6.91 -4.17
CA LEU A 550 -4.31 7.79 -3.00
C LEU A 550 -4.57 6.99 -1.71
N ILE A 551 -5.36 5.91 -1.81
CA ILE A 551 -5.61 5.00 -0.69
C ILE A 551 -4.33 4.25 -0.30
N GLY A 552 -3.55 3.78 -1.27
CA GLY A 552 -2.25 3.15 -1.02
C GLY A 552 -1.28 4.10 -0.30
N LEU A 553 -1.20 5.35 -0.75
CA LEU A 553 -0.40 6.39 -0.09
C LEU A 553 -0.86 6.59 1.37
N LEU A 554 -2.17 6.78 1.59
CA LEU A 554 -2.76 6.93 2.92
C LEU A 554 -2.45 5.76 3.86
N MET A 555 -2.64 4.53 3.39
CA MET A 555 -2.34 3.32 4.18
C MET A 555 -0.86 3.25 4.55
N SER A 556 0.03 3.60 3.62
CA SER A 556 1.46 3.60 3.87
C SER A 556 1.87 4.65 4.91
N GLN A 557 1.32 5.88 4.85
CA GLN A 557 1.53 6.93 5.86
C GLN A 557 1.08 6.49 7.26
N ILE A 558 -0.14 5.96 7.38
CA ILE A 558 -0.69 5.47 8.65
C ILE A 558 0.13 4.30 9.21
N SER A 559 0.66 3.43 8.35
CA SER A 559 1.51 2.31 8.79
C SER A 559 2.76 2.77 9.54
N GLN A 560 3.34 3.91 9.13
CA GLN A 560 4.54 4.47 9.71
C GLN A 560 4.23 5.26 10.99
N ASN A 561 3.17 6.07 10.98
CA ASN A 561 2.79 6.91 12.12
C ASN A 561 1.28 6.81 12.42
N PRO A 562 0.87 6.14 13.51
CA PRO A 562 -0.54 5.91 13.82
C PRO A 562 -1.28 7.19 14.24
N HIS A 563 -0.57 8.25 14.66
CA HIS A 563 -1.21 9.55 14.93
C HIS A 563 -1.79 10.18 13.65
N LEU A 564 -1.28 9.81 12.47
CA LEU A 564 -1.79 10.31 11.20
C LEU A 564 -3.17 9.75 10.86
N THR A 565 -3.61 8.67 11.50
CA THR A 565 -4.99 8.16 11.34
C THR A 565 -6.00 9.27 11.65
N ALA A 566 -5.88 9.92 12.81
CA ALA A 566 -6.80 10.98 13.22
C ALA A 566 -6.69 12.21 12.31
N VAL A 567 -5.48 12.57 11.86
CA VAL A 567 -5.25 13.69 10.92
C VAL A 567 -6.01 13.46 9.61
N PHE A 568 -5.86 12.28 9.01
CA PHE A 568 -6.49 11.99 7.72
C PHE A 568 -7.99 11.68 7.85
N GLU A 569 -8.43 11.10 8.96
CA GLU A 569 -9.87 10.95 9.24
C GLU A 569 -10.58 12.30 9.34
N GLU A 570 -9.95 13.31 9.94
CA GLU A 570 -10.48 14.68 9.98
C GLU A 570 -10.38 15.37 8.60
N LEU A 571 -9.21 15.35 7.95
CA LEU A 571 -9.00 16.00 6.65
C LEU A 571 -9.90 15.46 5.54
N LEU A 572 -10.18 14.16 5.59
CA LEU A 572 -11.08 13.48 4.67
C LEU A 572 -12.48 13.36 5.27
N GLY A 573 -12.75 13.94 6.44
CA GLY A 573 -13.99 13.85 7.20
C GLY A 573 -15.21 14.52 6.52
N PRO A 574 -16.45 14.19 6.94
CA PRO A 574 -17.63 15.03 6.66
C PRO A 574 -17.50 16.43 7.24
N ASP A 575 -17.04 16.49 8.48
CA ASP A 575 -17.05 17.66 9.35
C ASP A 575 -15.62 17.93 9.85
N GLY A 576 -15.41 19.11 10.44
CA GLY A 576 -14.10 19.51 10.96
C GLY A 576 -13.25 20.21 9.90
N ASN A 577 -11.93 20.14 10.04
CA ASN A 577 -11.02 20.82 9.12
C ASN A 577 -10.77 20.00 7.85
N THR A 578 -10.96 20.63 6.69
CA THR A 578 -10.70 20.01 5.38
C THR A 578 -9.72 20.84 4.55
N LEU A 579 -9.22 20.25 3.46
CA LEU A 579 -8.34 20.95 2.53
C LEU A 579 -9.13 21.81 1.55
N HIS A 580 -8.64 23.04 1.34
CA HIS A 580 -9.24 23.98 0.40
C HIS A 580 -8.21 24.66 -0.49
N LEU A 581 -8.60 24.89 -1.75
CA LEU A 581 -7.95 25.77 -2.71
C LEU A 581 -8.77 27.06 -2.80
N ARG A 582 -8.28 28.12 -2.16
CA ARG A 582 -8.95 29.43 -2.13
C ARG A 582 -8.17 30.45 -2.94
N PRO A 583 -8.81 31.41 -3.65
CA PRO A 583 -8.11 32.45 -4.38
C PRO A 583 -7.11 33.22 -3.50
N ALA A 584 -5.94 33.55 -4.05
CA ALA A 584 -4.92 34.35 -3.35
C ALA A 584 -5.45 35.71 -2.87
N ALA A 585 -6.36 36.30 -3.64
CA ALA A 585 -7.04 37.55 -3.31
C ALA A 585 -7.80 37.52 -1.97
N HIS A 586 -8.16 36.34 -1.45
CA HIS A 586 -8.81 36.20 -0.14
C HIS A 586 -7.86 36.44 1.04
N TYR A 587 -6.54 36.40 0.80
CA TYR A 587 -5.53 36.48 1.86
C TYR A 587 -4.57 37.64 1.66
N VAL A 588 -4.19 37.91 0.41
CA VAL A 588 -3.27 39.00 0.07
C VAL A 588 -3.74 39.79 -1.15
N HIS A 589 -3.36 41.06 -1.22
CA HIS A 589 -3.53 41.88 -2.42
C HIS A 589 -2.72 41.26 -3.58
N THR A 590 -3.41 40.86 -4.64
CA THR A 590 -2.80 40.38 -5.89
C THR A 590 -2.22 41.55 -6.69
N GLY A 591 -1.35 41.26 -7.65
CA GLY A 591 -0.66 42.29 -8.44
C GLY A 591 0.59 42.88 -7.77
N ARG A 592 1.07 42.28 -6.67
CA ARG A 592 2.28 42.69 -5.95
C ARG A 592 3.04 41.51 -5.37
N THR A 593 4.24 41.80 -4.92
CA THR A 593 5.16 40.84 -4.31
C THR A 593 5.05 40.85 -2.80
N THR A 594 4.87 39.68 -2.18
CA THR A 594 4.78 39.52 -0.72
C THR A 594 5.39 38.19 -0.26
N SER A 595 5.72 38.09 1.03
CA SER A 595 6.23 36.86 1.63
C SER A 595 5.10 35.88 1.95
N PHE A 596 5.43 34.58 2.00
CA PHE A 596 4.48 33.57 2.46
C PHE A 596 4.09 33.76 3.93
N ALA A 597 4.97 34.35 4.76
CA ALA A 597 4.63 34.77 6.12
C ALA A 597 3.37 35.67 6.17
N THR A 598 3.21 36.58 5.20
CA THR A 598 2.01 37.42 5.08
C THR A 598 0.76 36.61 4.78
N VAL A 599 0.86 35.58 3.92
CA VAL A 599 -0.26 34.68 3.63
C VAL A 599 -0.64 33.87 4.87
N VAL A 600 0.35 33.31 5.58
CA VAL A 600 0.14 32.56 6.82
C VAL A 600 -0.54 33.42 7.88
N GLU A 601 -0.07 34.66 8.07
CA GLU A 601 -0.70 35.62 8.97
C GLU A 601 -2.16 35.88 8.62
N SER A 602 -2.43 36.16 7.33
CA SER A 602 -3.78 36.45 6.87
C SER A 602 -4.72 35.26 7.06
N ALA A 603 -4.25 34.05 6.72
CA ALA A 603 -5.01 32.83 6.89
C ALA A 603 -5.33 32.55 8.37
N ALA A 604 -4.34 32.70 9.25
CA ALA A 604 -4.53 32.50 10.68
C ALA A 604 -5.58 33.45 11.26
N ARG A 605 -5.59 34.73 10.85
CA ARG A 605 -6.64 35.70 11.24
C ARG A 605 -8.03 35.31 10.79
N GLN A 606 -8.13 34.51 9.73
CA GLN A 606 -9.37 34.00 9.16
C GLN A 606 -9.69 32.58 9.62
N GLY A 607 -9.01 32.06 10.66
CA GLY A 607 -9.26 30.74 11.22
C GLY A 607 -8.78 29.57 10.35
N ALA A 608 -7.77 29.80 9.50
CA ALA A 608 -7.23 28.79 8.59
C ALA A 608 -5.70 28.66 8.73
N CYS A 609 -5.17 27.47 8.48
CA CYS A 609 -3.74 27.22 8.33
C CYS A 609 -3.35 27.22 6.85
N ALA A 610 -2.58 28.21 6.40
CA ALA A 610 -2.02 28.20 5.04
C ALA A 610 -0.83 27.25 4.95
N ILE A 611 -0.98 26.21 4.12
CA ILE A 611 0.01 25.14 3.98
C ILE A 611 0.78 25.20 2.66
N GLY A 612 0.33 25.99 1.69
CA GLY A 612 0.98 26.10 0.39
C GLY A 612 0.25 27.04 -0.56
N TYR A 613 0.65 26.99 -1.83
CA TYR A 613 -0.02 27.71 -2.91
C TYR A 613 0.02 26.92 -4.21
N ARG A 614 -0.88 27.26 -5.13
CA ARG A 614 -0.88 26.82 -6.51
C ARG A 614 -0.77 28.02 -7.44
N SER A 615 0.25 28.03 -8.28
CA SER A 615 0.42 29.06 -9.29
C SER A 615 -0.04 28.61 -10.66
N THR A 616 -0.73 29.48 -11.37
CA THR A 616 -1.19 29.22 -12.74
C THR A 616 -0.12 29.44 -13.80
N THR A 617 0.98 30.12 -13.44
CA THR A 617 2.06 30.50 -14.38
C THR A 617 3.27 29.58 -14.34
N ALA A 618 3.35 28.67 -13.37
CA ALA A 618 4.49 27.78 -13.17
C ALA A 618 4.31 26.41 -13.88
N PRO A 619 5.38 25.82 -14.45
CA PRO A 619 5.33 24.47 -14.99
C PRO A 619 5.05 23.43 -13.89
N GLY A 620 4.42 22.30 -14.25
CA GLY A 620 4.11 21.22 -13.29
C GLY A 620 2.90 21.47 -12.39
N HIS A 621 1.85 22.14 -12.91
CA HIS A 621 0.64 22.53 -12.17
C HIS A 621 0.87 23.55 -11.05
N GLY A 622 2.12 24.02 -10.86
CA GLY A 622 2.50 25.13 -9.99
C GLY A 622 2.17 24.99 -8.51
N LEU A 623 1.87 23.77 -8.04
CA LEU A 623 1.62 23.48 -6.64
C LEU A 623 2.94 23.50 -5.86
N ARG A 624 2.94 24.17 -4.71
CA ARG A 624 4.02 24.14 -3.74
C ARG A 624 3.46 24.05 -2.33
N VAL A 625 3.73 22.93 -1.67
CA VAL A 625 3.44 22.70 -0.26
C VAL A 625 4.62 23.14 0.60
N ASN A 626 4.32 23.60 1.82
CA ASN A 626 5.27 24.07 2.82
C ASN A 626 6.36 25.04 2.30
N PRO A 627 6.00 26.13 1.60
CA PRO A 627 7.00 27.14 1.26
C PRO A 627 7.60 27.78 2.53
N PRO A 628 8.91 28.07 2.54
CA PRO A 628 9.53 28.80 3.66
C PRO A 628 8.83 30.13 3.90
N LYS A 629 8.72 30.57 5.16
CA LYS A 629 7.93 31.76 5.52
C LYS A 629 8.53 33.02 4.89
N ALA A 630 9.86 33.04 4.76
CA ALA A 630 10.60 34.11 4.09
C ALA A 630 10.55 34.05 2.55
N HIS A 631 9.93 33.01 1.96
CA HIS A 631 9.79 32.91 0.52
C HIS A 631 8.90 34.05 0.00
N VAL A 632 9.47 34.88 -0.86
CA VAL A 632 8.79 36.02 -1.47
C VAL A 632 8.44 35.69 -2.91
N ARG A 633 7.20 35.99 -3.32
CA ARG A 633 6.74 35.83 -4.70
C ARG A 633 5.75 36.91 -5.10
N TYR A 634 5.58 37.06 -6.41
CA TYR A 634 4.50 37.86 -7.00
C TYR A 634 3.21 37.05 -7.04
N TRP A 635 2.10 37.63 -6.58
CA TRP A 635 0.79 36.97 -6.56
C TRP A 635 -0.07 37.40 -7.74
N HIS A 636 -0.36 36.46 -8.65
CA HIS A 636 -1.28 36.68 -9.76
C HIS A 636 -2.74 36.56 -9.30
N PRO A 637 -3.71 37.19 -10.00
CA PRO A 637 -5.14 37.08 -9.68
C PRO A 637 -5.66 35.64 -9.63
N ASP A 638 -5.15 34.77 -10.50
CA ASP A 638 -5.60 33.38 -10.62
C ASP A 638 -4.83 32.41 -9.71
N ASP A 639 -3.84 32.89 -8.95
CA ASP A 639 -3.14 32.05 -7.98
C ASP A 639 -4.09 31.65 -6.84
N GLN A 640 -3.83 30.49 -6.25
CA GLN A 640 -4.63 29.96 -5.14
C GLN A 640 -3.74 29.62 -3.95
N ILE A 641 -4.29 29.75 -2.74
CA ILE A 641 -3.67 29.33 -1.49
C ILE A 641 -4.27 27.98 -1.10
N VAL A 642 -3.40 27.06 -0.71
CA VAL A 642 -3.79 25.79 -0.11
C VAL A 642 -3.92 26.02 1.39
N VAL A 643 -5.10 25.79 1.93
CA VAL A 643 -5.38 25.97 3.36
C VAL A 643 -6.04 24.74 3.97
N ILE A 644 -5.75 24.50 5.25
CA ILE A 644 -6.57 23.67 6.14
C ILE A 644 -7.50 24.62 6.88
N ALA A 645 -8.80 24.44 6.75
CA ALA A 645 -9.80 25.27 7.39
C ALA A 645 -11.06 24.46 7.70
N PRO A 646 -11.95 24.93 8.60
CA PRO A 646 -13.24 24.28 8.79
C PRO A 646 -13.98 24.13 7.47
N GLY A 647 -14.53 22.94 7.24
CA GLY A 647 -15.36 22.65 6.09
C GLY A 647 -16.52 23.65 6.00
N PRO A 648 -16.98 23.99 4.79
CA PRO A 648 -18.12 24.88 4.66
C PRO A 648 -19.36 24.24 5.26
N ALA A 649 -20.01 24.97 6.17
CA ALA A 649 -21.27 24.58 6.81
C ALA A 649 -22.41 24.39 5.79
#